data_AF-A0A286CUT0-F1
#
_entry.id   AF-A0A286CUT0-F1
#
_cell.length_a   1.000
_cell.length_b   1.000
_cell.length_c   1.000
_cell.angle_alpha   90.00
_cell.angle_beta   90.00
_cell.angle_gamma   90.00
#
_symmetry.space_group_name_H-M   'P 1'
#
loop_
_entity.id
_entity.type
_entity.pdbx_description
1 polymer ?
#
loop_
_entity_poly.entity_id
_entity_poly.type
_entity_poly.pdbx_seq_one_letter_code
_entity_poly.pdbx_strand_id
1 'polypeptide(L)'
;VPGELVASMEDDPDGPFGARCYTLTLSEAIDRGICAPYQVVCVDITDTQLQAAQLLGVQGRSDEVRGARLAALQTALLKASADESFRRTLVFHHVVREAEAFAAGLPGVAAQLHATDPELYPKTIWADWLCGDHKPNHRRRVLEEFAAGVATDGTVVEKGFLGSVKVLGEGVDTKNCDSVYFADVRGSMPDLVQAVGRALRMQPGDGKVASLVVPVLLGPGETPDNMLTSRVYGGLAKLLEALRAHDARVVEQLAEQQARSRVRGVQSRSGEQEGESDRSDRMSVPARELLKFSTPRDPAQLAAFINLRVLNPEHAHWRRGIEAAVIYAREYGNLRVPFTYRVPGRDDQAVEAEGWPASLAGFPLGQWIADNRRFHARGRLDDDRVQQLEKLGMVWSHFDVAWEEGLAAARGWAAEAGHLLAPLDATYQGYRVGIWLKNARAAARKAAGIEQRRAEGLPVESAAGALSEERREQLEEIDPSWCPAWPVEWQRAFHLVRQHLEAGGTLPAEPGVVVHQGEDLGRWVRSVRLGWDKLTTVQQWMCEHILGIEPAAEDEKPQPRRTQANKWALNYEAAKQYYQREGHLRVPRKHVEQIVVGGDGEGDGGEDHEERELKLGAWIGNQRSRAATLAPERVEQLSAIGMRWA
;
A
#
# COMPACT_ATOMS: atom_id res chain seq x y z
N VAL A 1 -10.76 -5.05 7.03
CA VAL A 1 -12.19 -4.94 7.40
C VAL A 1 -12.81 -6.35 7.27
N PRO A 2 -13.74 -6.82 8.13
CA PRO A 2 -14.44 -8.09 7.85
C PRO A 2 -15.28 -7.88 6.58
N GLY A 3 -15.01 -8.66 5.53
CA GLY A 3 -15.73 -8.64 4.25
C GLY A 3 -14.92 -8.29 3.01
N GLU A 4 -13.63 -7.90 3.11
CA GLU A 4 -12.79 -7.71 1.91
C GLU A 4 -12.23 -9.04 1.42
N LEU A 5 -12.22 -9.27 0.10
CA LEU A 5 -11.53 -10.39 -0.53
C LEU A 5 -10.02 -10.31 -0.22
N VAL A 6 -9.58 -11.04 0.81
CA VAL A 6 -8.20 -10.99 1.32
C VAL A 6 -7.22 -11.70 0.39
N ALA A 7 -7.66 -12.80 -0.21
CA ALA A 7 -6.91 -13.60 -1.18
C ALA A 7 -7.89 -14.37 -2.07
N SER A 8 -7.51 -14.65 -3.32
CA SER A 8 -8.30 -15.43 -4.27
C SER A 8 -7.39 -16.32 -5.11
N MET A 9 -7.83 -17.56 -5.36
CA MET A 9 -7.27 -18.46 -6.37
C MET A 9 -8.24 -18.47 -7.54
N GLU A 10 -8.30 -17.35 -8.24
CA GLU A 10 -9.27 -17.13 -9.32
C GLU A 10 -9.10 -18.18 -10.42
N ASP A 11 -10.23 -18.64 -10.96
CA ASP A 11 -10.32 -19.68 -11.99
C ASP A 11 -9.89 -19.08 -13.34
N ASP A 12 -8.58 -19.00 -13.53
CA ASP A 12 -7.93 -18.35 -14.67
C ASP A 12 -6.93 -19.33 -15.31
N PRO A 13 -7.21 -19.83 -16.53
CA PRO A 13 -6.30 -20.71 -17.26
C PRO A 13 -4.89 -20.13 -17.45
N ASP A 14 -4.79 -18.80 -17.57
CA ASP A 14 -3.53 -18.07 -17.78
C ASP A 14 -2.95 -17.52 -16.47
N GLY A 15 -3.67 -17.71 -15.35
CA GLY A 15 -3.30 -17.27 -14.03
C GLY A 15 -2.36 -18.24 -13.31
N PRO A 16 -1.78 -17.84 -12.16
CA PRO A 16 -0.79 -18.63 -11.42
C PRO A 16 -1.34 -19.96 -10.87
N PHE A 17 -2.67 -20.12 -10.78
CA PHE A 17 -3.33 -21.32 -10.28
C PHE A 17 -3.96 -22.19 -11.40
N GLY A 18 -3.97 -21.70 -12.64
CA GLY A 18 -4.59 -22.36 -13.79
C GLY A 18 -6.11 -22.51 -13.65
N ALA A 19 -6.69 -23.21 -14.64
CA ALA A 19 -8.12 -23.51 -14.64
C ALA A 19 -8.47 -24.56 -13.58
N ARG A 20 -9.60 -24.35 -12.92
CA ARG A 20 -10.16 -25.26 -11.92
C ARG A 20 -10.65 -26.54 -12.58
N CYS A 21 -9.97 -27.64 -12.29
CA CYS A 21 -10.29 -28.95 -12.88
C CYS A 21 -11.53 -29.61 -12.27
N TYR A 22 -11.82 -29.39 -10.99
CA TYR A 22 -12.93 -29.98 -10.26
C TYR A 22 -13.31 -29.12 -9.05
N THR A 23 -14.59 -29.11 -8.69
CA THR A 23 -15.10 -28.49 -7.45
C THR A 23 -15.96 -29.49 -6.71
N LEU A 24 -15.70 -29.68 -5.42
CA LEU A 24 -16.62 -30.33 -4.48
C LEU A 24 -16.97 -29.30 -3.41
N THR A 25 -18.18 -28.77 -3.48
CA THR A 25 -18.67 -27.79 -2.50
C THR A 25 -19.00 -28.47 -1.17
N LEU A 26 -19.06 -27.69 -0.08
CA LEU A 26 -19.44 -28.22 1.22
C LEU A 26 -20.86 -28.78 1.21
N SER A 27 -21.82 -28.09 0.55
CA SER A 27 -23.17 -28.61 0.32
C SER A 27 -23.16 -29.97 -0.37
N GLU A 28 -22.42 -30.13 -1.47
CA GLU A 28 -22.33 -31.41 -2.17
C GLU A 28 -21.66 -32.49 -1.32
N ALA A 29 -20.67 -32.12 -0.48
CA ALA A 29 -20.06 -33.06 0.45
C ALA A 29 -21.03 -33.52 1.55
N ILE A 30 -21.91 -32.64 2.03
CA ILE A 30 -22.97 -32.96 2.99
C ILE A 30 -24.02 -33.86 2.34
N ASP A 31 -24.50 -33.50 1.15
CA ASP A 31 -25.51 -34.27 0.41
C ASP A 31 -25.02 -35.68 0.05
N ARG A 32 -23.70 -35.83 -0.20
CA ARG A 32 -23.06 -37.14 -0.43
C ARG A 32 -22.73 -37.90 0.87
N GLY A 33 -23.00 -37.34 2.05
CA GLY A 33 -22.67 -37.95 3.33
C GLY A 33 -21.17 -38.06 3.61
N ILE A 34 -20.35 -37.20 2.99
CA ILE A 34 -18.90 -37.09 3.23
C ILE A 34 -18.63 -36.20 4.45
N CYS A 35 -19.41 -35.14 4.61
CA CYS A 35 -19.34 -34.22 5.75
C CYS A 35 -20.66 -34.22 6.54
N ALA A 36 -20.57 -33.95 7.83
CA ALA A 36 -21.75 -33.77 8.67
C ALA A 36 -22.48 -32.46 8.29
N PRO A 37 -23.82 -32.46 8.21
CA PRO A 37 -24.57 -31.21 8.24
C PRO A 37 -24.27 -30.45 9.53
N TYR A 38 -24.49 -29.13 9.52
CA TYR A 38 -24.21 -28.28 10.68
C TYR A 38 -25.34 -27.32 11.02
N GLN A 39 -25.35 -26.90 12.28
CA GLN A 39 -26.23 -25.86 12.82
C GLN A 39 -25.40 -24.84 13.61
N VAL A 40 -25.78 -23.56 13.54
CA VAL A 40 -25.20 -22.46 14.31
C VAL A 40 -26.15 -22.15 15.47
N VAL A 41 -25.66 -22.34 16.70
CA VAL A 41 -26.42 -22.14 17.94
C VAL A 41 -25.95 -20.84 18.60
N CYS A 42 -26.80 -19.82 18.58
CA CYS A 42 -26.55 -18.53 19.20
C CYS A 42 -27.10 -18.52 20.61
N VAL A 43 -26.23 -18.34 21.61
CA VAL A 43 -26.62 -18.33 23.02
C VAL A 43 -26.57 -16.90 23.53
N ASP A 44 -27.73 -16.29 23.73
CA ASP A 44 -27.85 -14.97 24.34
C ASP A 44 -27.66 -15.08 25.84
N ILE A 45 -26.65 -14.38 26.36
CA ILE A 45 -26.26 -14.42 27.76
C ILE A 45 -26.59 -13.06 28.37
N THR A 46 -27.53 -13.08 29.31
CA THR A 46 -27.82 -11.96 30.21
C THR A 46 -27.29 -12.34 31.58
N ASP A 47 -26.25 -11.64 32.03
CA ASP A 47 -25.66 -11.88 33.35
C ASP A 47 -25.66 -10.57 34.14
N THR A 48 -26.46 -10.55 35.21
CA THR A 48 -26.68 -9.35 36.03
C THR A 48 -25.42 -8.92 36.78
N GLN A 49 -24.55 -9.86 37.15
CA GLN A 49 -23.28 -9.57 37.81
C GLN A 49 -22.28 -8.97 36.82
N LEU A 50 -22.21 -9.54 35.61
CA LEU A 50 -21.38 -9.00 34.53
C LEU A 50 -21.84 -7.60 34.11
N GLN A 51 -23.15 -7.40 33.97
CA GLN A 51 -23.73 -6.09 33.64
C GLN A 51 -23.49 -5.07 34.75
N ALA A 52 -23.67 -5.45 36.02
CA ALA A 52 -23.36 -4.59 37.17
C ALA A 52 -21.86 -4.22 37.23
N ALA A 53 -20.96 -5.18 37.02
CA ALA A 53 -19.52 -4.93 37.02
C ALA A 53 -19.09 -4.02 35.87
N GLN A 54 -19.73 -4.11 34.69
CA GLN A 54 -19.52 -3.21 33.56
C GLN A 54 -20.08 -1.79 33.82
N LEU A 55 -21.25 -1.67 34.44
CA LEU A 55 -21.89 -0.39 34.79
C LEU A 55 -21.14 0.39 35.86
N LEU A 56 -20.51 -0.30 36.81
CA LEU A 56 -19.79 0.30 37.93
C LEU A 56 -18.42 0.89 37.54
N GLY A 57 -18.05 0.87 36.25
CA GLY A 57 -16.83 1.52 35.76
C GLY A 57 -15.52 0.89 36.26
N VAL A 58 -15.59 -0.29 36.88
CA VAL A 58 -14.40 -1.09 37.18
C VAL A 58 -13.72 -1.35 35.84
N GLN A 59 -12.44 -0.96 35.69
CA GLN A 59 -11.71 -1.12 34.42
C GLN A 59 -12.01 -2.51 33.85
N GLY A 60 -12.50 -2.61 32.61
CA GLY A 60 -12.94 -3.88 31.98
C GLY A 60 -11.86 -4.97 31.85
N ARG A 61 -10.70 -4.77 32.48
CA ARG A 61 -9.57 -5.69 32.64
C ARG A 61 -9.35 -6.18 34.07
N SER A 62 -10.17 -5.79 35.05
CA SER A 62 -10.07 -6.33 36.41
C SER A 62 -10.33 -7.84 36.40
N ASP A 63 -9.67 -8.56 37.30
CA ASP A 63 -9.82 -10.02 37.38
C ASP A 63 -11.25 -10.42 37.78
N GLU A 64 -11.98 -9.55 38.50
CA GLU A 64 -13.39 -9.75 38.85
C GLU A 64 -14.32 -9.77 37.63
N VAL A 65 -14.20 -8.78 36.73
CA VAL A 65 -15.01 -8.72 35.49
C VAL A 65 -14.69 -9.90 34.58
N ARG A 66 -13.42 -10.30 34.51
CA ARG A 66 -12.99 -11.48 33.74
C ARG A 66 -13.55 -12.77 34.32
N GLY A 67 -13.52 -12.92 35.65
CA GLY A 67 -14.08 -14.08 36.34
C GLY A 67 -15.58 -14.23 36.09
N ALA A 68 -16.34 -13.15 36.25
CA ALA A 68 -17.78 -13.14 35.96
C ALA A 68 -18.08 -13.48 34.49
N ARG A 69 -17.32 -12.92 33.54
CA ARG A 69 -17.45 -13.26 32.12
C ARG A 69 -17.18 -14.73 31.85
N LEU A 70 -16.12 -15.30 32.42
CA LEU A 70 -15.78 -16.71 32.22
C LEU A 70 -16.84 -17.64 32.81
N ALA A 71 -17.35 -17.33 34.00
CA ALA A 71 -18.45 -18.07 34.61
C ALA A 71 -19.70 -18.06 33.73
N ALA A 72 -20.09 -16.88 33.22
CA ALA A 72 -21.22 -16.75 32.32
C ALA A 72 -21.05 -17.57 31.02
N LEU A 73 -19.86 -17.57 30.43
CA LEU A 73 -19.54 -18.40 29.26
C LEU A 73 -19.55 -19.91 29.57
N GLN A 74 -19.01 -20.32 30.72
CA GLN A 74 -19.03 -21.72 31.19
C GLN A 74 -20.47 -22.21 31.38
N THR A 75 -21.31 -21.43 32.05
CA THR A 75 -22.73 -21.72 32.22
C THR A 75 -23.45 -21.80 30.88
N ALA A 76 -23.18 -20.87 29.96
CA ALA A 76 -23.76 -20.87 28.62
C ALA A 76 -23.37 -22.11 27.81
N LEU A 77 -22.11 -22.54 27.89
CA LEU A 77 -21.64 -23.77 27.25
C LEU A 77 -22.36 -25.00 27.80
N LEU A 78 -22.48 -25.12 29.13
CA LEU A 78 -23.13 -26.27 29.77
C LEU A 78 -24.63 -26.33 29.48
N LYS A 79 -25.31 -25.18 29.44
CA LYS A 79 -26.71 -25.06 29.02
C LYS A 79 -26.89 -25.49 27.57
N ALA A 80 -26.15 -24.89 26.64
CA ALA A 80 -26.21 -25.27 25.22
C ALA A 80 -25.86 -26.76 25.02
N SER A 81 -24.92 -27.28 25.80
CA SER A 81 -24.57 -28.70 25.80
C SER A 81 -25.68 -29.61 26.28
N ALA A 82 -26.50 -29.18 27.25
CA ALA A 82 -27.68 -29.92 27.70
C ALA A 82 -28.79 -29.87 26.63
N ASP A 83 -29.12 -28.68 26.14
CA ASP A 83 -30.20 -28.45 25.19
C ASP A 83 -29.97 -29.17 23.85
N GLU A 84 -28.73 -29.15 23.36
CA GLU A 84 -28.35 -29.72 22.05
C GLU A 84 -27.58 -31.05 22.18
N SER A 85 -27.53 -31.62 23.39
CA SER A 85 -26.95 -32.94 23.67
C SER A 85 -25.48 -33.14 23.23
N PHE A 86 -24.64 -32.12 23.38
CA PHE A 86 -23.21 -32.22 23.03
C PHE A 86 -22.49 -33.25 23.91
N ARG A 87 -21.62 -34.08 23.30
CA ARG A 87 -20.76 -35.03 24.02
C ARG A 87 -19.30 -34.60 24.00
N ARG A 88 -18.82 -34.07 22.87
CA ARG A 88 -17.40 -33.70 22.68
C ARG A 88 -17.30 -32.34 22.02
N THR A 89 -16.98 -31.34 22.83
CA THR A 89 -16.93 -29.94 22.39
C THR A 89 -15.51 -29.41 22.38
N LEU A 90 -15.10 -28.83 21.25
CA LEU A 90 -13.90 -27.99 21.18
C LEU A 90 -14.24 -26.56 21.57
N VAL A 91 -13.49 -25.97 22.49
CA VAL A 91 -13.70 -24.61 22.98
C VAL A 91 -12.55 -23.72 22.48
N PHE A 92 -12.83 -22.78 21.59
CA PHE A 92 -11.80 -21.90 21.03
C PHE A 92 -11.66 -20.62 21.84
N HIS A 93 -10.43 -20.33 22.24
CA HIS A 93 -10.05 -19.13 22.98
C HIS A 93 -8.97 -18.36 22.24
N HIS A 94 -8.96 -17.05 22.43
CA HIS A 94 -7.93 -16.16 21.89
C HIS A 94 -6.75 -15.93 22.86
N VAL A 95 -6.96 -16.15 24.17
CA VAL A 95 -5.97 -15.93 25.23
C VAL A 95 -5.75 -17.21 26.02
N VAL A 96 -4.49 -17.59 26.20
CA VAL A 96 -4.07 -18.79 26.93
C VAL A 96 -4.60 -18.81 28.36
N ARG A 97 -4.41 -17.72 29.11
CA ARG A 97 -4.87 -17.60 30.50
C ARG A 97 -6.39 -17.74 30.64
N GLU A 98 -7.17 -17.33 29.63
CA GLU A 98 -8.62 -17.52 29.63
C GLU A 98 -9.00 -18.97 29.34
N ALA A 99 -8.30 -19.64 28.42
CA ALA A 99 -8.55 -21.06 28.13
C ALA A 99 -8.25 -21.95 29.34
N GLU A 100 -7.13 -21.69 30.01
CA GLU A 100 -6.73 -22.38 31.24
C GLU A 100 -7.77 -22.16 32.35
N ALA A 101 -8.12 -20.91 32.65
CA ALA A 101 -9.12 -20.58 33.66
C ALA A 101 -10.51 -21.15 33.33
N PHE A 102 -10.88 -21.15 32.04
CA PHE A 102 -12.13 -21.71 31.57
C PHE A 102 -12.19 -23.22 31.81
N ALA A 103 -11.16 -23.97 31.41
CA ALA A 103 -11.10 -25.42 31.60
C ALA A 103 -11.06 -25.79 33.10
N ALA A 104 -10.26 -25.07 33.90
CA ALA A 104 -10.15 -25.31 35.33
C ALA A 104 -11.46 -25.06 36.10
N GLY A 105 -12.24 -24.05 35.71
CA GLY A 105 -13.50 -23.72 36.39
C GLY A 105 -14.72 -24.53 35.95
N LEU A 106 -14.69 -25.13 34.74
CA LEU A 106 -15.85 -25.79 34.15
C LEU A 106 -16.41 -26.94 35.01
N PRO A 107 -15.59 -27.83 35.62
CA PRO A 107 -16.09 -28.87 36.54
C PRO A 107 -16.86 -28.32 37.73
N GLY A 108 -16.43 -27.18 38.29
CA GLY A 108 -17.11 -26.53 39.41
C GLY A 108 -18.50 -26.01 39.02
N VAL A 109 -18.59 -25.35 37.87
CA VAL A 109 -19.89 -24.85 37.33
C VAL A 109 -20.81 -26.02 36.99
N ALA A 110 -20.29 -27.10 36.40
CA ALA A 110 -21.08 -28.29 36.08
C ALA A 110 -21.64 -28.95 37.35
N ALA A 111 -20.84 -29.08 38.41
CA ALA A 111 -21.32 -29.62 39.69
C ALA A 111 -22.43 -28.76 40.31
N GLN A 112 -22.33 -27.43 40.23
CA GLN A 112 -23.37 -26.52 40.72
C GLN A 112 -24.67 -26.64 39.91
N LEU A 113 -24.58 -26.72 38.58
CA LEU A 113 -25.75 -26.89 37.72
C LEU A 113 -26.40 -28.27 37.91
N HIS A 114 -25.61 -29.33 38.01
CA HIS A 114 -26.11 -30.68 38.30
C HIS A 114 -26.77 -30.76 39.68
N ALA A 115 -26.25 -30.08 40.69
CA ALA A 115 -26.92 -30.00 42.00
C ALA A 115 -28.29 -29.29 41.93
N THR A 116 -28.48 -28.40 40.96
CA THR A 116 -29.74 -27.67 40.76
C THR A 116 -30.75 -28.49 39.94
N ASP A 117 -30.28 -29.14 38.88
CA ASP A 117 -31.09 -30.02 38.02
C ASP A 117 -30.25 -31.24 37.58
N PRO A 118 -30.30 -32.34 38.36
CA PRO A 118 -29.53 -33.54 38.07
C PRO A 118 -29.97 -34.29 36.81
N GLU A 119 -31.20 -34.07 36.33
CA GLU A 119 -31.74 -34.75 35.15
C GLU A 119 -31.24 -34.10 33.86
N LEU A 120 -31.05 -32.77 33.87
CA LEU A 120 -30.64 -32.00 32.69
C LEU A 120 -29.11 -31.90 32.52
N TYR A 121 -28.37 -31.73 33.61
CA TYR A 121 -26.92 -31.46 33.55
C TYR A 121 -26.09 -32.71 33.88
N PRO A 122 -24.91 -32.87 33.24
CA PRO A 122 -24.10 -34.08 33.39
C PRO A 122 -23.51 -34.21 34.79
N LYS A 123 -23.41 -35.44 35.29
CA LYS A 123 -22.75 -35.73 36.57
C LYS A 123 -21.23 -35.73 36.43
N THR A 124 -20.72 -36.32 35.36
CA THR A 124 -19.27 -36.41 35.10
C THR A 124 -18.88 -35.66 33.84
N ILE A 125 -17.99 -34.69 33.99
CA ILE A 125 -17.39 -33.97 32.86
C ILE A 125 -15.87 -34.02 32.90
N TRP A 126 -15.26 -33.96 31.72
CA TRP A 126 -13.83 -33.76 31.55
C TRP A 126 -13.58 -32.41 30.88
N ALA A 127 -12.62 -31.65 31.37
CA ALA A 127 -12.21 -30.38 30.79
C ALA A 127 -10.69 -30.22 30.86
N ASP A 128 -10.06 -29.91 29.73
CA ASP A 128 -8.62 -29.60 29.66
C ASP A 128 -8.35 -28.57 28.53
N TRP A 129 -7.12 -28.09 28.38
CA TRP A 129 -6.76 -27.06 27.41
C TRP A 129 -5.38 -27.29 26.77
N LEU A 130 -5.21 -26.79 25.54
CA LEU A 130 -3.95 -26.89 24.80
C LEU A 130 -3.49 -25.54 24.22
N CYS A 131 -2.20 -25.22 24.44
CA CYS A 131 -1.48 -24.11 23.81
C CYS A 131 -0.14 -24.56 23.20
N GLY A 132 0.53 -23.64 22.49
CA GLY A 132 1.72 -23.91 21.69
C GLY A 132 2.90 -24.44 22.51
N ASP A 133 2.94 -24.06 23.78
CA ASP A 133 4.02 -24.39 24.72
C ASP A 133 3.91 -25.83 25.25
N HIS A 134 2.77 -26.50 25.05
CA HIS A 134 2.58 -27.87 25.50
C HIS A 134 3.41 -28.87 24.66
N LYS A 135 4.21 -29.68 25.36
CA LYS A 135 5.06 -30.71 24.76
C LYS A 135 4.22 -31.69 23.91
N PRO A 136 4.75 -32.21 22.78
CA PRO A 136 4.02 -33.12 21.88
C PRO A 136 3.37 -34.32 22.59
N ASN A 137 4.06 -34.93 23.56
CA ASN A 137 3.52 -36.08 24.31
C ASN A 137 2.32 -35.70 25.18
N HIS A 138 2.35 -34.51 25.80
CA HIS A 138 1.22 -34.00 26.57
C HIS A 138 0.02 -33.73 25.64
N ARG A 139 0.26 -33.07 24.50
CA ARG A 139 -0.78 -32.82 23.48
C ARG A 139 -1.44 -34.11 23.02
N ARG A 140 -0.66 -35.13 22.68
CA ARG A 140 -1.16 -36.45 22.25
C ARG A 140 -2.06 -37.09 23.32
N ARG A 141 -1.60 -37.13 24.57
CA ARG A 141 -2.35 -37.68 25.70
C ARG A 141 -3.70 -36.97 25.89
N VAL A 142 -3.71 -35.64 25.93
CA VAL A 142 -4.95 -34.85 26.12
C VAL A 142 -5.95 -35.08 24.97
N LEU A 143 -5.46 -35.22 23.73
CA LEU A 143 -6.30 -35.52 22.58
C LEU A 143 -6.87 -36.94 22.62
N GLU A 144 -6.09 -37.91 23.09
CA GLU A 144 -6.55 -39.30 23.30
C GLU A 144 -7.63 -39.36 24.40
N GLU A 145 -7.41 -38.68 25.53
CA GLU A 145 -8.39 -38.58 26.63
C GLU A 145 -9.71 -37.93 26.15
N PHE A 146 -9.62 -36.84 25.39
CA PHE A 146 -10.78 -36.17 24.80
C PHE A 146 -11.55 -37.09 23.83
N ALA A 147 -10.84 -37.76 22.92
CA ALA A 147 -11.45 -38.63 21.93
C ALA A 147 -12.10 -39.87 22.56
N ALA A 148 -11.45 -40.46 23.58
CA ALA A 148 -11.95 -41.62 24.31
C ALA A 148 -13.09 -41.27 25.27
N GLY A 149 -13.11 -40.06 25.83
CA GLY A 149 -14.02 -39.71 26.93
C GLY A 149 -13.68 -40.39 28.23
N VAL A 150 -12.40 -40.64 28.46
CA VAL A 150 -11.90 -41.30 29.66
C VAL A 150 -10.78 -40.45 30.22
N ALA A 151 -10.94 -39.99 31.46
CA ALA A 151 -9.92 -39.23 32.16
C ALA A 151 -8.71 -40.13 32.51
N THR A 152 -7.56 -39.53 32.85
CA THR A 152 -6.33 -40.26 33.18
C THR A 152 -6.50 -41.27 34.33
N ASP A 153 -7.46 -41.03 35.22
CA ASP A 153 -7.80 -41.90 36.36
C ASP A 153 -8.74 -43.07 35.99
N GLY A 154 -9.12 -43.20 34.72
CA GLY A 154 -10.04 -44.22 34.22
C GLY A 154 -11.51 -43.84 34.30
N THR A 155 -11.85 -42.63 34.75
CA THR A 155 -13.24 -42.17 34.84
C THR A 155 -13.82 -41.95 33.44
N VAL A 156 -14.90 -42.67 33.13
CA VAL A 156 -15.70 -42.42 31.93
C VAL A 156 -16.55 -41.17 32.15
N VAL A 157 -16.41 -40.20 31.26
CA VAL A 157 -17.15 -38.93 31.36
C VAL A 157 -18.31 -38.89 30.38
N GLU A 158 -19.42 -38.30 30.82
CA GLU A 158 -20.58 -38.06 29.97
C GLU A 158 -20.24 -37.03 28.89
N LYS A 159 -19.57 -35.94 29.28
CA LYS A 159 -19.24 -34.81 28.39
C LYS A 159 -17.76 -34.41 28.50
N GLY A 160 -17.13 -34.14 27.37
CA GLY A 160 -15.73 -33.74 27.27
C GLY A 160 -15.59 -32.38 26.58
N PHE A 161 -14.80 -31.49 27.18
CA PHE A 161 -14.58 -30.13 26.70
C PHE A 161 -13.08 -29.85 26.56
N LEU A 162 -12.62 -29.53 25.36
CA LEU A 162 -11.20 -29.26 25.11
C LEU A 162 -10.98 -27.82 24.66
N GLY A 163 -10.35 -27.02 25.52
CA GLY A 163 -9.90 -25.67 25.23
C GLY A 163 -8.75 -25.66 24.23
N SER A 164 -8.80 -24.80 23.22
CA SER A 164 -7.72 -24.63 22.25
C SER A 164 -7.38 -23.16 22.02
N VAL A 165 -6.07 -22.87 22.03
CA VAL A 165 -5.51 -21.57 21.64
C VAL A 165 -4.47 -21.80 20.54
N LYS A 166 -4.87 -21.64 19.28
CA LYS A 166 -4.01 -21.71 18.09
C LYS A 166 -3.15 -22.98 17.94
N VAL A 167 -3.51 -24.09 18.58
CA VAL A 167 -2.74 -25.36 18.53
C VAL A 167 -3.38 -26.47 17.73
N LEU A 168 -4.68 -26.35 17.46
CA LEU A 168 -5.42 -27.34 16.67
C LEU A 168 -5.56 -26.94 15.19
N GLY A 169 -4.70 -26.04 14.69
CA GLY A 169 -4.73 -25.52 13.32
C GLY A 169 -4.56 -26.62 12.26
N GLU A 170 -3.40 -27.28 12.21
CA GLU A 170 -3.08 -28.27 11.17
C GLU A 170 -2.68 -29.65 11.75
N GLY A 171 -3.10 -30.73 11.09
CA GLY A 171 -2.62 -32.10 11.36
C GLY A 171 -3.16 -32.85 12.58
N VAL A 172 -4.00 -32.25 13.43
CA VAL A 172 -4.52 -32.91 14.65
C VAL A 172 -5.85 -33.62 14.40
N ASP A 173 -5.96 -34.89 14.77
CA ASP A 173 -7.21 -35.67 14.62
C ASP A 173 -8.11 -35.52 15.86
N THR A 174 -9.24 -34.84 15.71
CA THR A 174 -10.24 -34.59 16.77
C THR A 174 -11.43 -35.52 16.58
N LYS A 175 -11.19 -36.83 16.70
CA LYS A 175 -12.23 -37.87 16.56
C LYS A 175 -13.39 -37.61 17.51
N ASN A 176 -14.60 -37.95 17.06
CA ASN A 176 -15.85 -37.85 17.83
C ASN A 176 -16.28 -36.43 18.26
N CYS A 177 -15.57 -35.37 17.85
CA CYS A 177 -15.94 -33.98 18.14
C CYS A 177 -17.27 -33.60 17.47
N ASP A 178 -18.34 -33.36 18.21
CA ASP A 178 -19.68 -33.03 17.69
C ASP A 178 -20.01 -31.54 17.70
N SER A 179 -19.23 -30.74 18.43
CA SER A 179 -19.56 -29.34 18.65
C SER A 179 -18.31 -28.47 18.78
N VAL A 180 -18.45 -27.21 18.39
CA VAL A 180 -17.43 -26.17 18.53
C VAL A 180 -18.06 -24.99 19.25
N TYR A 181 -17.42 -24.53 20.31
CA TYR A 181 -17.81 -23.36 21.07
C TYR A 181 -16.79 -22.24 20.87
N PHE A 182 -17.21 -21.11 20.32
CA PHE A 182 -16.34 -19.96 20.12
C PHE A 182 -16.41 -19.01 21.31
N ALA A 183 -15.64 -19.29 22.37
CA ALA A 183 -15.60 -18.43 23.55
C ALA A 183 -15.11 -17.00 23.23
N ASP A 184 -14.29 -16.87 22.18
CA ASP A 184 -13.96 -15.58 21.58
C ASP A 184 -13.72 -15.71 20.05
N VAL A 185 -14.48 -14.96 19.23
CA VAL A 185 -14.41 -15.03 17.75
C VAL A 185 -13.31 -14.11 17.15
N ARG A 186 -12.29 -13.74 17.94
CA ARG A 186 -11.23 -12.81 17.52
C ARG A 186 -10.14 -13.39 16.58
N GLY A 187 -10.24 -14.65 16.15
CA GLY A 187 -9.28 -15.33 15.24
C GLY A 187 -9.28 -14.86 13.77
N SER A 188 -8.32 -15.30 12.96
CA SER A 188 -8.33 -15.02 11.52
C SER A 188 -9.43 -15.83 10.80
N MET A 189 -9.83 -15.41 9.59
CA MET A 189 -10.85 -16.14 8.82
C MET A 189 -10.44 -17.61 8.58
N PRO A 190 -9.18 -17.91 8.17
CA PRO A 190 -8.73 -19.30 8.04
C PRO A 190 -8.80 -20.10 9.34
N ASP A 191 -8.49 -19.50 10.50
CA ASP A 191 -8.56 -20.19 11.80
C ASP A 191 -10.00 -20.64 12.13
N LEU A 192 -10.98 -19.78 11.85
CA LEU A 192 -12.40 -20.08 12.09
C LEU A 192 -12.89 -21.21 11.18
N VAL A 193 -12.51 -21.17 9.91
CA VAL A 193 -12.83 -22.23 8.93
C VAL A 193 -12.24 -23.57 9.37
N GLN A 194 -10.95 -23.57 9.73
CA GLN A 194 -10.28 -24.79 10.17
C GLN A 194 -10.96 -25.37 11.42
N ALA A 195 -11.36 -24.52 12.37
CA ALA A 195 -12.10 -24.92 13.57
C ALA A 195 -13.45 -25.57 13.21
N VAL A 196 -14.24 -24.96 12.32
CA VAL A 196 -15.51 -25.52 11.84
C VAL A 196 -15.29 -26.89 11.18
N GLY A 197 -14.30 -26.98 10.29
CA GLY A 197 -13.97 -28.21 9.56
C GLY A 197 -13.63 -29.39 10.47
N ARG A 198 -13.26 -29.17 11.74
CA ARG A 198 -13.02 -30.25 12.72
C ARG A 198 -14.31 -30.93 13.17
N ALA A 199 -15.38 -30.17 13.41
CA ALA A 199 -16.65 -30.75 13.80
C ALA A 199 -17.42 -31.34 12.62
N LEU A 200 -17.20 -30.86 11.39
CA LEU A 200 -17.82 -31.41 10.18
C LEU A 200 -17.32 -32.80 9.80
N ARG A 201 -16.21 -33.27 10.37
CA ARG A 201 -15.67 -34.62 10.12
C ARG A 201 -16.63 -35.68 10.68
N MET A 202 -16.99 -36.64 9.84
CA MET A 202 -17.76 -37.82 10.24
C MET A 202 -17.34 -39.04 9.43
N GLN A 203 -17.64 -40.24 9.91
CA GLN A 203 -17.61 -41.42 9.05
C GLN A 203 -18.92 -41.46 8.22
N PRO A 204 -18.87 -41.93 6.97
CA PRO A 204 -20.07 -42.07 6.16
C PRO A 204 -21.13 -42.93 6.87
N GLY A 205 -22.31 -42.36 7.10
CA GLY A 205 -23.42 -43.04 7.78
C GLY A 205 -23.57 -42.75 9.28
N ASP A 206 -22.68 -41.95 9.89
CA ASP A 206 -22.76 -41.60 11.32
C ASP A 206 -24.00 -40.77 11.70
N GLY A 207 -24.67 -40.14 10.73
CA GLY A 207 -25.89 -39.34 10.95
C GLY A 207 -25.69 -38.11 11.85
N LYS A 208 -24.44 -37.72 12.10
CA LYS A 208 -24.04 -36.65 13.00
C LYS A 208 -24.43 -35.28 12.45
N VAL A 209 -24.93 -34.40 13.33
CA VAL A 209 -25.07 -32.96 13.07
C VAL A 209 -24.04 -32.21 13.90
N ALA A 210 -23.20 -31.39 13.25
CA ALA A 210 -22.20 -30.58 13.92
C ALA A 210 -22.82 -29.27 14.47
N SER A 211 -22.56 -28.94 15.73
CA SER A 211 -23.09 -27.71 16.34
C SER A 211 -22.01 -26.65 16.53
N LEU A 212 -22.23 -25.46 15.98
CA LEU A 212 -21.34 -24.31 16.05
C LEU A 212 -21.94 -23.26 17.00
N VAL A 213 -21.42 -23.18 18.22
CA VAL A 213 -21.99 -22.37 19.29
C VAL A 213 -21.30 -21.00 19.36
N VAL A 214 -22.10 -19.94 19.30
CA VAL A 214 -21.64 -18.55 19.43
C VAL A 214 -22.32 -17.89 20.63
N PRO A 215 -21.58 -17.61 21.71
CA PRO A 215 -22.11 -16.85 22.84
C PRO A 215 -22.22 -15.36 22.52
N VAL A 216 -23.35 -14.76 22.89
CA VAL A 216 -23.67 -13.34 22.69
C VAL A 216 -23.91 -12.73 24.08
N LEU A 217 -22.89 -12.08 24.63
CA LEU A 217 -22.95 -11.43 25.94
C LEU A 217 -23.63 -10.06 25.83
N LEU A 218 -24.93 -9.98 26.16
CA LEU A 218 -25.72 -8.75 26.05
C LEU A 218 -25.32 -7.74 27.12
N GLY A 219 -24.96 -6.53 26.69
CA GLY A 219 -24.65 -5.40 27.57
C GLY A 219 -25.88 -4.80 28.25
N PRO A 220 -25.68 -3.87 29.20
CA PRO A 220 -26.79 -3.18 29.87
C PRO A 220 -27.70 -2.46 28.88
N GLY A 221 -28.99 -2.80 28.87
CA GLY A 221 -29.98 -2.22 27.95
C GLY A 221 -29.92 -2.74 26.51
N GLU A 222 -29.01 -3.67 26.19
CA GLU A 222 -29.04 -4.38 24.92
C GLU A 222 -30.07 -5.50 24.96
N THR A 223 -30.99 -5.48 24.01
CA THR A 223 -31.98 -6.54 23.82
C THR A 223 -31.65 -7.36 22.57
N PRO A 224 -32.21 -8.58 22.49
CA PRO A 224 -32.34 -9.33 21.26
C PRO A 224 -32.62 -8.48 20.01
N ASP A 225 -33.57 -7.56 20.08
CA ASP A 225 -34.05 -6.78 18.93
C ASP A 225 -33.00 -5.82 18.34
N ASN A 226 -31.91 -5.54 19.07
CA ASN A 226 -30.83 -4.65 18.62
C ASN A 226 -29.80 -5.36 17.71
N MET A 227 -30.09 -6.56 17.19
CA MET A 227 -29.15 -7.41 16.44
C MET A 227 -28.50 -6.73 15.21
N LEU A 228 -29.26 -5.87 14.51
CA LEU A 228 -28.80 -5.20 13.30
C LEU A 228 -27.66 -4.20 13.57
N THR A 229 -27.70 -3.53 14.72
CA THR A 229 -26.83 -2.40 15.05
C THR A 229 -25.85 -2.72 16.18
N SER A 230 -26.14 -3.71 17.03
CA SER A 230 -25.29 -4.07 18.16
C SER A 230 -23.98 -4.71 17.71
N ARG A 231 -22.90 -4.27 18.37
CA ARG A 231 -21.55 -4.80 18.18
C ARG A 231 -21.38 -6.20 18.78
N VAL A 232 -22.24 -6.61 19.72
CA VAL A 232 -22.17 -7.92 20.39
C VAL A 232 -22.40 -9.07 19.42
N TYR A 233 -23.23 -8.87 18.39
CA TYR A 233 -23.43 -9.83 17.30
C TYR A 233 -22.29 -9.85 16.26
N GLY A 234 -21.20 -9.10 16.49
CA GLY A 234 -20.02 -9.11 15.62
C GLY A 234 -19.36 -10.48 15.49
N GLY A 235 -19.34 -11.26 16.58
CA GLY A 235 -18.82 -12.64 16.55
C GLY A 235 -19.65 -13.54 15.63
N LEU A 236 -20.98 -13.46 15.73
CA LEU A 236 -21.89 -14.21 14.87
C LEU A 236 -21.73 -13.82 13.40
N ALA A 237 -21.70 -12.52 13.10
CA ALA A 237 -21.52 -12.04 11.73
C ALA A 237 -20.22 -12.57 11.11
N LYS A 238 -19.12 -12.56 11.87
CA LYS A 238 -17.83 -13.05 11.43
C LYS A 238 -17.79 -14.57 11.21
N LEU A 239 -18.48 -15.35 12.05
CA LEU A 239 -18.60 -16.80 11.83
C LEU A 239 -19.40 -17.11 10.56
N LEU A 240 -20.52 -16.42 10.34
CA LEU A 240 -21.32 -16.61 9.12
C LEU A 240 -20.58 -16.17 7.87
N GLU A 241 -19.77 -15.12 7.96
CA GLU A 241 -18.86 -14.70 6.88
C GLU A 241 -17.79 -15.76 6.58
N ALA A 242 -17.23 -16.40 7.61
CA ALA A 242 -16.30 -17.52 7.46
C ALA A 242 -16.95 -18.72 6.76
N LEU A 243 -18.18 -19.05 7.13
CA LEU A 243 -18.94 -20.13 6.49
C LEU A 243 -19.25 -19.80 5.02
N ARG A 244 -19.63 -18.56 4.72
CA ARG A 244 -19.92 -18.08 3.36
C ARG A 244 -18.71 -18.25 2.43
N ALA A 245 -17.50 -18.01 2.91
CA ALA A 245 -16.28 -18.16 2.10
C ALA A 245 -16.08 -19.59 1.55
N HIS A 246 -16.71 -20.60 2.19
CA HIS A 246 -16.66 -21.99 1.74
C HIS A 246 -17.93 -22.45 1.04
N ASP A 247 -19.07 -21.85 1.38
CA ASP A 247 -20.35 -22.13 0.74
C ASP A 247 -21.28 -20.91 0.78
N ALA A 248 -21.20 -20.10 -0.29
CA ALA A 248 -22.06 -18.92 -0.44
C ALA A 248 -23.54 -19.30 -0.51
N ARG A 249 -23.85 -20.45 -1.13
CA ARG A 249 -25.21 -20.90 -1.41
C ARG A 249 -25.98 -21.22 -0.14
N VAL A 250 -25.32 -21.80 0.86
CA VAL A 250 -25.95 -22.12 2.17
C VAL A 250 -26.38 -20.85 2.92
N VAL A 251 -25.54 -19.81 2.90
CA VAL A 251 -25.82 -18.54 3.59
C VAL A 251 -26.82 -17.68 2.82
N GLU A 252 -26.80 -17.73 1.49
CA GLU A 252 -27.79 -17.08 0.62
C GLU A 252 -29.18 -17.71 0.76
N GLN A 253 -29.27 -19.04 0.80
CA GLN A 253 -30.53 -19.77 1.01
C GLN A 253 -31.15 -19.49 2.38
N LEU A 254 -30.34 -19.29 3.43
CA LEU A 254 -30.80 -18.87 4.75
C LEU A 254 -31.53 -17.52 4.70
N ALA A 255 -30.99 -16.53 3.98
CA ALA A 255 -31.64 -15.23 3.85
C ALA A 255 -32.96 -15.32 3.06
N GLU A 256 -33.00 -16.12 2.00
CA GLU A 256 -34.20 -16.31 1.18
C GLU A 256 -35.31 -17.06 1.93
N GLN A 257 -34.99 -18.13 2.67
CA GLN A 257 -35.99 -18.91 3.40
C GLN A 257 -36.61 -18.13 4.56
N GLN A 258 -35.80 -17.36 5.30
CA GLN A 258 -36.30 -16.52 6.41
C GLN A 258 -37.21 -15.40 5.89
N ALA A 259 -36.90 -14.82 4.72
CA ALA A 259 -37.78 -13.85 4.05
C ALA A 259 -39.11 -14.45 3.58
N ARG A 260 -39.11 -15.71 3.12
CA ARG A 260 -40.32 -16.43 2.65
C ARG A 260 -41.28 -16.84 3.77
N SER A 261 -40.81 -16.94 5.03
CA SER A 261 -41.67 -17.25 6.19
C SER A 261 -42.84 -16.26 6.36
N ARG A 262 -42.69 -15.04 5.84
CA ARG A 262 -43.72 -13.98 5.78
C ARG A 262 -44.93 -14.34 4.92
N VAL A 263 -44.80 -15.22 3.93
CA VAL A 263 -45.89 -15.55 2.98
C VAL A 263 -46.80 -16.67 3.50
N ARG A 264 -46.33 -17.51 4.42
CA ARG A 264 -47.11 -18.66 4.91
C ARG A 264 -48.00 -18.35 6.11
N GLY A 265 -47.86 -17.16 6.73
CA GLY A 265 -48.62 -16.75 7.91
C GLY A 265 -50.04 -16.21 7.64
N VAL A 266 -50.43 -16.02 6.38
CA VAL A 266 -51.75 -15.49 6.01
C VAL A 266 -52.34 -16.25 4.83
N GLN A 267 -52.75 -17.50 5.03
CA GLN A 267 -53.89 -18.06 4.30
C GLN A 267 -54.72 -18.94 5.23
N SER A 268 -55.86 -18.37 5.62
CA SER A 268 -57.00 -19.04 6.21
C SER A 268 -57.50 -20.16 5.31
N ARG A 269 -57.96 -21.24 5.96
CA ARG A 269 -58.79 -22.33 5.44
C ARG A 269 -59.81 -21.86 4.38
N SER A 270 -59.64 -22.29 3.13
CA SER A 270 -60.72 -22.73 2.22
C SER A 270 -60.20 -22.96 0.79
N GLY A 271 -60.50 -24.14 0.21
CA GLY A 271 -60.55 -24.34 -1.25
C GLY A 271 -59.61 -25.41 -1.78
N GLU A 272 -60.16 -26.58 -2.09
CA GLU A 272 -59.56 -27.66 -2.87
C GLU A 272 -59.20 -27.20 -4.28
N GLN A 273 -58.01 -27.57 -4.77
CA GLN A 273 -57.78 -27.93 -6.18
C GLN A 273 -56.47 -28.72 -6.33
N GLU A 274 -56.60 -29.93 -6.86
CA GLU A 274 -55.53 -30.87 -7.17
C GLU A 274 -54.84 -30.54 -8.50
N GLY A 275 -53.52 -30.77 -8.53
CA GLY A 275 -52.77 -31.35 -9.65
C GLY A 275 -52.27 -30.42 -10.77
N GLU A 276 -50.96 -30.16 -10.83
CA GLU A 276 -50.05 -30.84 -11.78
C GLU A 276 -48.58 -30.38 -11.68
N SER A 277 -47.67 -31.36 -11.80
CA SER A 277 -46.22 -31.29 -12.09
C SER A 277 -45.21 -31.00 -10.97
N ASP A 278 -45.06 -32.07 -10.19
CA ASP A 278 -43.87 -32.58 -9.50
C ASP A 278 -42.53 -32.39 -10.26
N ARG A 279 -41.63 -31.56 -9.71
CA ARG A 279 -40.16 -31.62 -9.92
C ARG A 279 -39.33 -30.73 -8.97
N SER A 280 -39.86 -30.30 -7.82
CA SER A 280 -39.13 -29.44 -6.87
C SER A 280 -39.07 -29.95 -5.43
N ASP A 281 -39.59 -31.15 -5.13
CA ASP A 281 -39.78 -31.59 -3.73
C ASP A 281 -38.94 -32.80 -3.30
N ARG A 282 -37.73 -32.93 -3.84
CA ARG A 282 -36.71 -33.82 -3.25
C ARG A 282 -35.37 -33.09 -3.17
N MET A 283 -34.81 -33.08 -1.96
CA MET A 283 -33.46 -32.66 -1.51
C MET A 283 -33.38 -31.26 -0.89
N SER A 284 -33.09 -31.06 0.41
CA SER A 284 -33.01 -31.95 1.58
C SER A 284 -33.39 -31.13 2.84
N VAL A 285 -33.93 -31.80 3.86
CA VAL A 285 -34.36 -31.25 5.16
C VAL A 285 -33.31 -30.45 6.00
N PRO A 286 -31.96 -30.55 5.84
CA PRO A 286 -31.00 -29.88 6.72
C PRO A 286 -31.02 -28.35 6.72
N ALA A 287 -31.49 -27.69 5.66
CA ALA A 287 -31.39 -26.22 5.55
C ALA A 287 -32.37 -25.46 6.45
N ARG A 288 -33.42 -26.11 6.97
CA ARG A 288 -34.49 -25.45 7.74
C ARG A 288 -34.09 -24.98 9.15
N GLU A 289 -32.97 -25.46 9.70
CA GLU A 289 -32.56 -25.17 11.09
C GLU A 289 -31.09 -24.75 11.22
N LEU A 290 -30.48 -24.20 10.18
CA LEU A 290 -29.05 -23.88 10.22
C LEU A 290 -28.70 -22.76 11.22
N LEU A 291 -29.66 -21.94 11.65
CA LEU A 291 -29.48 -20.92 12.68
C LEU A 291 -30.54 -21.09 13.78
N LYS A 292 -30.09 -21.41 15.00
CA LYS A 292 -30.90 -21.49 16.22
C LYS A 292 -30.47 -20.41 17.20
N PHE A 293 -31.43 -19.82 17.89
CA PHE A 293 -31.20 -18.85 18.96
C PHE A 293 -31.82 -19.37 20.25
N SER A 294 -31.15 -19.17 21.38
CA SER A 294 -31.72 -19.45 22.71
C SER A 294 -32.98 -18.63 23.00
N THR A 295 -33.13 -17.47 22.35
CA THR A 295 -34.34 -16.65 22.41
C THR A 295 -34.98 -16.55 21.02
N PRO A 296 -36.31 -16.74 20.87
CA PRO A 296 -36.99 -16.65 19.57
C PRO A 296 -36.75 -15.29 18.89
N ARG A 297 -36.47 -15.30 17.58
CA ARG A 297 -36.19 -14.09 16.78
C ARG A 297 -37.22 -13.88 15.69
N ASP A 298 -37.45 -12.61 15.36
CA ASP A 298 -38.19 -12.24 14.16
C ASP A 298 -37.42 -12.67 12.91
N PRO A 299 -37.98 -13.55 12.06
CA PRO A 299 -37.38 -13.97 10.79
C PRO A 299 -36.99 -12.80 9.89
N ALA A 300 -37.73 -11.68 9.92
CA ALA A 300 -37.43 -10.51 9.11
C ALA A 300 -36.17 -9.78 9.59
N GLN A 301 -35.99 -9.64 10.91
CA GLN A 301 -34.77 -9.07 11.48
C GLN A 301 -33.55 -9.96 11.23
N LEU A 302 -33.72 -11.29 11.29
CA LEU A 302 -32.66 -12.24 10.98
C LEU A 302 -32.26 -12.18 9.49
N ALA A 303 -33.23 -12.13 8.58
CA ALA A 303 -32.98 -11.96 7.15
C ALA A 303 -32.29 -10.61 6.86
N ALA A 304 -32.70 -9.53 7.53
CA ALA A 304 -32.05 -8.23 7.43
C ALA A 304 -30.62 -8.25 7.99
N PHE A 305 -30.38 -8.96 9.10
CA PHE A 305 -29.04 -9.14 9.67
C PHE A 305 -28.12 -9.88 8.71
N ILE A 306 -28.57 -11.02 8.19
CA ILE A 306 -27.81 -11.82 7.21
C ILE A 306 -27.55 -10.98 5.95
N ASN A 307 -28.57 -10.30 5.43
CA ASN A 307 -28.40 -9.44 4.24
C ASN A 307 -27.43 -8.28 4.46
N LEU A 308 -27.57 -7.52 5.55
CA LEU A 308 -26.81 -6.29 5.77
C LEU A 308 -25.39 -6.53 6.30
N ARG A 309 -25.19 -7.58 7.10
CA ARG A 309 -23.92 -7.83 7.79
C ARG A 309 -23.12 -9.00 7.23
N VAL A 310 -23.76 -9.93 6.50
CA VAL A 310 -23.11 -11.17 6.02
C VAL A 310 -23.09 -11.27 4.50
N LEU A 311 -24.21 -11.00 3.82
CA LEU A 311 -24.33 -11.10 2.36
C LEU A 311 -23.89 -9.83 1.63
N ASN A 312 -24.22 -8.64 2.15
CA ASN A 312 -23.87 -7.35 1.54
C ASN A 312 -23.05 -6.41 2.45
N PRO A 313 -21.93 -6.84 3.07
CA PRO A 313 -21.09 -5.97 3.89
C PRO A 313 -20.50 -4.81 3.07
N GLU A 314 -20.22 -5.04 1.79
CA GLU A 314 -19.72 -4.02 0.86
C GLU A 314 -20.73 -2.91 0.59
N HIS A 315 -22.03 -3.19 0.45
CA HIS A 315 -23.04 -2.15 0.19
C HIS A 315 -23.26 -1.23 1.39
N ALA A 316 -23.16 -1.76 2.62
CA ALA A 316 -23.27 -0.95 3.84
C ALA A 316 -22.00 -0.11 4.09
N HIS A 317 -20.83 -0.63 3.73
CA HIS A 317 -19.57 0.12 3.76
C HIS A 317 -19.52 1.19 2.67
N TRP A 318 -19.93 0.85 1.44
CA TRP A 318 -20.07 1.75 0.30
C TRP A 318 -21.06 2.89 0.61
N ARG A 319 -22.25 2.57 1.13
CA ARG A 319 -23.25 3.60 1.50
C ARG A 319 -22.72 4.57 2.55
N ARG A 320 -22.07 4.07 3.61
CA ARG A 320 -21.45 4.94 4.64
C ARG A 320 -20.31 5.78 4.06
N GLY A 321 -19.52 5.20 3.17
CA GLY A 321 -18.46 5.91 2.46
C GLY A 321 -18.98 7.03 1.56
N ILE A 322 -20.02 6.76 0.77
CA ILE A 322 -20.68 7.77 -0.06
C ILE A 322 -21.36 8.84 0.78
N GLU A 323 -22.09 8.48 1.84
CA GLU A 323 -22.73 9.46 2.73
C GLU A 323 -21.69 10.39 3.37
N ALA A 324 -20.58 9.83 3.87
CA ALA A 324 -19.48 10.61 4.40
C ALA A 324 -18.78 11.47 3.31
N ALA A 325 -18.63 10.94 2.10
CA ALA A 325 -18.06 11.65 0.96
C ALA A 325 -18.96 12.83 0.52
N VAL A 326 -20.28 12.68 0.51
CA VAL A 326 -21.22 13.78 0.18
C VAL A 326 -21.11 14.91 1.19
N ILE A 327 -21.07 14.59 2.49
CA ILE A 327 -20.97 15.60 3.55
C ILE A 327 -19.61 16.31 3.45
N TYR A 328 -18.52 15.56 3.27
CA TYR A 328 -17.19 16.13 3.08
C TYR A 328 -17.12 17.00 1.83
N ALA A 329 -17.63 16.54 0.69
CA ALA A 329 -17.62 17.29 -0.56
C ALA A 329 -18.46 18.57 -0.47
N ARG A 330 -19.55 18.58 0.32
CA ARG A 330 -20.33 19.79 0.61
C ARG A 330 -19.53 20.81 1.43
N GLU A 331 -18.72 20.35 2.38
CA GLU A 331 -17.93 21.21 3.27
C GLU A 331 -16.65 21.75 2.61
N TYR A 332 -15.95 20.93 1.82
CA TYR A 332 -14.64 21.25 1.24
C TYR A 332 -14.65 21.45 -0.28
N GLY A 333 -15.78 21.22 -0.96
CA GLY A 333 -15.97 21.40 -2.40
C GLY A 333 -15.31 20.33 -3.29
N ASN A 334 -14.66 19.32 -2.73
CA ASN A 334 -13.99 18.23 -3.45
C ASN A 334 -13.75 17.02 -2.52
N LEU A 335 -13.26 15.90 -3.08
CA LEU A 335 -12.85 14.71 -2.33
C LEU A 335 -11.32 14.59 -2.15
N ARG A 336 -10.62 15.72 -1.90
CA ARG A 336 -9.20 15.73 -1.48
C ARG A 336 -9.07 15.40 0.01
N VAL A 337 -9.62 14.26 0.41
CA VAL A 337 -9.62 13.81 1.81
C VAL A 337 -8.21 13.36 2.21
N PRO A 338 -7.62 13.91 3.29
CA PRO A 338 -6.35 13.42 3.84
C PRO A 338 -6.45 11.95 4.24
N PHE A 339 -5.42 11.14 4.00
CA PHE A 339 -5.45 9.69 4.27
C PHE A 339 -5.83 9.34 5.73
N THR A 340 -5.40 10.15 6.68
CA THR A 340 -5.67 9.97 8.12
C THR A 340 -7.00 10.54 8.58
N TYR A 341 -7.76 11.21 7.71
CA TYR A 341 -9.01 11.86 8.07
C TYR A 341 -10.06 10.83 8.51
N ARG A 342 -10.65 11.09 9.67
CA ARG A 342 -11.78 10.37 10.23
C ARG A 342 -12.93 11.34 10.45
N VAL A 343 -14.14 10.87 10.21
CA VAL A 343 -15.35 11.65 10.50
C VAL A 343 -15.39 11.98 11.99
N PRO A 344 -15.51 13.27 12.38
CA PRO A 344 -15.56 13.68 13.78
C PRO A 344 -16.72 13.01 14.54
N GLY A 345 -16.45 12.54 15.76
CA GLY A 345 -17.48 12.08 16.70
C GLY A 345 -17.82 13.19 17.70
N ARG A 346 -19.02 13.14 18.29
CA ARG A 346 -19.48 14.14 19.28
C ARG A 346 -18.60 14.26 20.55
N ASP A 347 -17.72 13.29 20.81
CA ASP A 347 -16.87 13.25 22.02
C ASP A 347 -15.42 13.70 21.79
N ASP A 348 -15.00 14.00 20.56
CA ASP A 348 -13.67 14.54 20.32
C ASP A 348 -13.70 16.07 20.40
N GLN A 349 -13.04 16.60 21.43
CA GLN A 349 -13.00 18.01 21.79
C GLN A 349 -12.55 18.90 20.62
N ALA A 350 -13.37 19.94 20.38
CA ALA A 350 -13.14 21.10 19.50
C ALA A 350 -13.07 20.82 17.99
N VAL A 351 -14.22 20.86 17.31
CA VAL A 351 -14.64 21.88 16.33
C VAL A 351 -16.17 21.73 16.19
N GLU A 352 -16.89 22.84 16.01
CA GLU A 352 -18.32 22.88 15.70
C GLU A 352 -18.68 21.91 14.55
N ALA A 353 -19.16 20.70 14.87
CA ALA A 353 -19.62 19.72 13.88
C ALA A 353 -21.15 19.62 13.91
N GLU A 354 -21.83 20.73 13.59
CA GLU A 354 -23.22 20.66 13.13
C GLU A 354 -23.23 20.06 11.72
N GLY A 355 -23.63 18.78 11.59
CA GLY A 355 -23.90 18.20 10.27
C GLY A 355 -23.54 16.72 10.07
N TRP A 356 -22.75 16.11 10.96
CA TRP A 356 -22.33 14.71 10.83
C TRP A 356 -23.25 13.73 11.59
N PRO A 357 -23.84 12.72 10.93
CA PRO A 357 -24.63 11.66 11.59
C PRO A 357 -23.80 10.83 12.58
N ALA A 358 -24.39 10.45 13.71
CA ALA A 358 -23.74 9.59 14.71
C ALA A 358 -23.31 8.22 14.16
N SER A 359 -24.00 7.73 13.11
CA SER A 359 -23.67 6.49 12.38
C SER A 359 -22.31 6.54 11.67
N LEU A 360 -21.80 7.74 11.37
CA LEU A 360 -20.54 7.97 10.68
C LEU A 360 -19.38 8.32 11.62
N ALA A 361 -19.63 8.51 12.92
CA ALA A 361 -18.60 8.89 13.88
C ALA A 361 -17.39 7.92 13.84
N GLY A 362 -16.19 8.47 13.64
CA GLY A 362 -14.94 7.71 13.55
C GLY A 362 -14.72 6.95 12.23
N PHE A 363 -15.63 7.08 11.26
CA PHE A 363 -15.49 6.43 9.95
C PHE A 363 -14.22 6.92 9.22
N PRO A 364 -13.36 6.01 8.73
CA PRO A 364 -12.07 6.35 8.12
C PRO A 364 -12.24 6.79 6.66
N LEU A 365 -12.91 7.93 6.42
CA LEU A 365 -13.17 8.44 5.07
C LEU A 365 -11.89 8.63 4.25
N GLY A 366 -10.79 9.08 4.87
CA GLY A 366 -9.51 9.26 4.18
C GLY A 366 -8.94 7.97 3.60
N GLN A 367 -9.01 6.89 4.36
CA GLN A 367 -8.57 5.57 3.92
C GLN A 367 -9.52 4.99 2.88
N TRP A 368 -10.84 5.15 3.08
CA TRP A 368 -11.86 4.71 2.14
C TRP A 368 -11.71 5.35 0.75
N ILE A 369 -11.45 6.65 0.68
CA ILE A 369 -11.17 7.35 -0.59
C ILE A 369 -9.88 6.82 -1.24
N ALA A 370 -8.84 6.55 -0.45
CA ALA A 370 -7.58 5.98 -0.97
C ALA A 370 -7.75 4.56 -1.52
N ASP A 371 -8.56 3.73 -0.89
CA ASP A 371 -8.85 2.38 -1.34
C ASP A 371 -9.63 2.40 -2.66
N ASN A 372 -10.61 3.31 -2.82
CA ASN A 372 -11.31 3.51 -4.08
C ASN A 372 -10.39 3.96 -5.23
N ARG A 373 -9.44 4.85 -4.98
CA ARG A 373 -8.40 5.21 -5.97
C ARG A 373 -7.61 3.99 -6.43
N ARG A 374 -7.25 3.13 -5.49
CA ARG A 374 -6.50 1.89 -5.76
C ARG A 374 -7.33 0.87 -6.55
N PHE A 375 -8.63 0.75 -6.26
CA PHE A 375 -9.53 -0.15 -7.01
C PHE A 375 -9.78 0.35 -8.44
N HIS A 376 -9.98 1.66 -8.62
CA HIS A 376 -10.10 2.29 -9.93
C HIS A 376 -8.84 2.09 -10.78
N ALA A 377 -7.65 2.36 -10.22
CA ALA A 377 -6.38 2.17 -10.92
C ALA A 377 -6.11 0.71 -11.34
N ARG A 378 -6.82 -0.26 -10.76
CA ARG A 378 -6.74 -1.69 -11.10
C ARG A 378 -7.88 -2.17 -12.00
N GLY A 379 -8.78 -1.28 -12.43
CA GLY A 379 -9.96 -1.63 -13.23
C GLY A 379 -10.97 -2.51 -12.49
N ARG A 380 -10.98 -2.48 -11.15
CA ARG A 380 -11.84 -3.34 -10.30
C ARG A 380 -13.00 -2.59 -9.66
N LEU A 381 -13.12 -1.30 -9.94
CA LEU A 381 -14.24 -0.49 -9.45
C LEU A 381 -15.32 -0.46 -10.53
N ASP A 382 -16.54 -0.85 -10.15
CA ASP A 382 -17.71 -0.84 -11.02
C ASP A 382 -18.00 0.57 -11.59
N ASP A 383 -18.44 0.64 -12.85
CA ASP A 383 -18.65 1.90 -13.56
C ASP A 383 -19.70 2.80 -12.87
N ASP A 384 -20.75 2.26 -12.26
CA ASP A 384 -21.74 3.04 -11.50
C ASP A 384 -21.10 3.69 -10.26
N ARG A 385 -20.20 2.96 -9.61
CA ARG A 385 -19.44 3.45 -8.44
C ARG A 385 -18.44 4.54 -8.83
N VAL A 386 -17.81 4.42 -10.00
CA VAL A 386 -16.93 5.45 -10.57
C VAL A 386 -17.74 6.73 -10.81
N GLN A 387 -18.87 6.64 -11.52
CA GLN A 387 -19.71 7.80 -11.82
C GLN A 387 -20.26 8.49 -10.56
N GLN A 388 -20.63 7.73 -9.52
CA GLN A 388 -21.07 8.29 -8.24
C GLN A 388 -19.99 9.14 -7.58
N LEU A 389 -18.74 8.66 -7.56
CA LEU A 389 -17.62 9.37 -6.96
C LEU A 389 -17.17 10.57 -7.81
N GLU A 390 -17.19 10.45 -9.14
CA GLU A 390 -16.90 11.57 -10.05
C GLU A 390 -17.86 12.74 -9.87
N LYS A 391 -19.16 12.46 -9.70
CA LYS A 391 -20.17 13.50 -9.39
C LYS A 391 -19.88 14.26 -8.10
N LEU A 392 -19.15 13.65 -7.17
CA LEU A 392 -18.75 14.26 -5.89
C LEU A 392 -17.38 14.96 -5.96
N GLY A 393 -16.75 15.01 -7.12
CA GLY A 393 -15.42 15.63 -7.30
C GLY A 393 -14.28 14.70 -6.87
N MET A 394 -14.41 13.40 -7.13
CA MET A 394 -13.34 12.41 -6.88
C MET A 394 -12.12 12.67 -7.75
N VAL A 395 -10.97 12.75 -7.10
CA VAL A 395 -9.66 12.81 -7.75
C VAL A 395 -9.07 11.40 -7.75
N TRP A 396 -9.07 10.70 -8.88
CA TRP A 396 -8.60 9.30 -8.95
C TRP A 396 -7.08 9.15 -8.78
N SER A 397 -6.33 10.10 -9.31
CA SER A 397 -4.88 10.14 -9.21
C SER A 397 -4.44 11.57 -8.91
N HIS A 398 -3.80 11.76 -7.76
CA HIS A 398 -3.16 13.04 -7.45
C HIS A 398 -2.04 13.37 -8.43
N PHE A 399 -1.43 12.36 -9.05
CA PHE A 399 -0.45 12.57 -10.12
C PHE A 399 -1.11 13.07 -11.39
N ASP A 400 -2.33 12.63 -11.68
CA ASP A 400 -3.06 13.08 -12.87
C ASP A 400 -3.59 14.48 -12.66
N VAL A 401 -4.10 14.80 -11.46
CA VAL A 401 -4.46 16.20 -11.15
C VAL A 401 -3.23 17.11 -11.08
N ALA A 402 -2.12 16.68 -10.48
CA ALA A 402 -0.87 17.46 -10.52
C ALA A 402 -0.29 17.56 -11.93
N TRP A 403 -0.55 16.57 -12.78
CA TRP A 403 -0.21 16.61 -14.20
C TRP A 403 -1.08 17.63 -14.94
N GLU A 404 -2.40 17.58 -14.78
CA GLU A 404 -3.34 18.53 -15.38
C GLU A 404 -3.11 19.96 -14.89
N GLU A 405 -2.90 20.18 -13.59
CA GLU A 405 -2.55 21.48 -13.02
C GLU A 405 -1.21 21.99 -13.61
N GLY A 406 -0.22 21.10 -13.75
CA GLY A 406 1.06 21.43 -14.37
C GLY A 406 0.96 21.68 -15.88
N LEU A 407 0.12 20.92 -16.59
CA LEU A 407 -0.13 21.05 -18.02
C LEU A 407 -0.91 22.34 -18.31
N ALA A 408 -1.89 22.69 -17.48
CA ALA A 408 -2.60 23.96 -17.55
C ALA A 408 -1.64 25.14 -17.29
N ALA A 409 -0.77 25.04 -16.29
CA ALA A 409 0.27 26.04 -16.04
C ALA A 409 1.28 26.12 -17.20
N ALA A 410 1.62 25.00 -17.82
CA ALA A 410 2.48 24.94 -19.00
C ALA A 410 1.82 25.56 -20.24
N ARG A 411 0.53 25.31 -20.49
CA ARG A 411 -0.25 25.96 -21.56
C ARG A 411 -0.35 27.47 -21.32
N GLY A 412 -0.62 27.88 -20.08
CA GLY A 412 -0.65 29.30 -19.70
C GLY A 412 0.71 29.98 -19.89
N TRP A 413 1.78 29.35 -19.41
CA TRP A 413 3.15 29.82 -19.66
C TRP A 413 3.47 29.91 -21.16
N ALA A 414 3.14 28.88 -21.95
CA ALA A 414 3.39 28.87 -23.38
C ALA A 414 2.60 29.95 -24.12
N ALA A 415 1.38 30.27 -23.67
CA ALA A 415 0.59 31.35 -24.24
C ALA A 415 1.23 32.74 -24.01
N GLU A 416 1.89 32.96 -22.87
CA GLU A 416 2.57 34.22 -22.56
C GLU A 416 3.99 34.30 -23.11
N ALA A 417 4.78 33.23 -22.96
CA ALA A 417 6.20 33.19 -23.31
C ALA A 417 6.47 32.65 -24.72
N GLY A 418 5.48 32.04 -25.37
CA GLY A 418 5.58 31.46 -26.73
C GLY A 418 6.28 30.10 -26.81
N HIS A 419 6.69 29.50 -25.69
CA HIS A 419 7.42 28.23 -25.64
C HIS A 419 7.34 27.56 -24.27
N LEU A 420 7.69 26.26 -24.18
CA LEU A 420 7.80 25.51 -22.92
C LEU A 420 9.21 25.49 -22.33
N LEU A 421 10.14 26.28 -22.86
CA LEU A 421 11.54 26.31 -22.44
C LEU A 421 11.78 27.09 -21.13
N ALA A 422 10.84 27.10 -20.18
CA ALA A 422 10.88 27.94 -18.97
C ALA A 422 12.17 27.76 -18.11
N PRO A 423 12.70 28.83 -17.48
CA PRO A 423 13.76 28.74 -16.49
C PRO A 423 13.30 28.00 -15.22
N LEU A 424 14.25 27.55 -14.39
CA LEU A 424 13.94 26.69 -13.24
C LEU A 424 13.09 27.37 -12.17
N ASP A 425 13.27 28.67 -12.00
CA ASP A 425 12.54 29.54 -11.07
C ASP A 425 11.23 30.09 -11.66
N ALA A 426 10.90 29.75 -12.92
CA ALA A 426 9.67 30.19 -13.55
C ALA A 426 8.43 29.72 -12.79
N THR A 427 7.52 30.66 -12.56
CA THR A 427 6.21 30.40 -11.99
C THR A 427 5.11 30.98 -12.86
N TYR A 428 4.00 30.27 -13.00
CA TYR A 428 2.78 30.75 -13.66
C TYR A 428 1.62 30.67 -12.66
N GLN A 429 1.00 31.81 -12.35
CA GLN A 429 -0.08 31.93 -11.35
C GLN A 429 0.23 31.24 -10.00
N GLY A 430 1.48 31.37 -9.53
CA GLY A 430 1.95 30.73 -8.29
C GLY A 430 2.37 29.26 -8.44
N TYR A 431 2.11 28.62 -9.57
CA TYR A 431 2.55 27.26 -9.87
C TYR A 431 3.99 27.25 -10.38
N ARG A 432 4.86 26.38 -9.86
CA ARG A 432 6.30 26.30 -10.21
C ARG A 432 6.52 25.54 -11.53
N VAL A 433 6.06 26.13 -12.64
CA VAL A 433 6.09 25.54 -13.99
C VAL A 433 7.51 25.15 -14.44
N GLY A 434 8.55 25.92 -14.05
CA GLY A 434 9.94 25.63 -14.38
C GLY A 434 10.43 24.29 -13.81
N ILE A 435 10.17 24.04 -12.53
CA ILE A 435 10.50 22.78 -11.85
C ILE A 435 9.68 21.62 -12.43
N TRP A 436 8.40 21.86 -12.70
CA TRP A 436 7.52 20.84 -13.27
C TRP A 436 7.99 20.38 -14.65
N LEU A 437 8.31 21.32 -15.55
CA LEU A 437 8.85 21.02 -16.88
C LEU A 437 10.22 20.32 -16.81
N LYS A 438 11.09 20.68 -15.86
CA LYS A 438 12.35 19.96 -15.61
C LYS A 438 12.08 18.48 -15.29
N ASN A 439 11.13 18.21 -14.40
CA ASN A 439 10.78 16.85 -14.01
C ASN A 439 10.14 16.07 -15.17
N ALA A 440 9.25 16.71 -15.94
CA ALA A 440 8.65 16.13 -17.14
C ALA A 440 9.72 15.72 -18.18
N ARG A 441 10.72 16.59 -18.41
CA ARG A 441 11.86 16.28 -19.32
C ARG A 441 12.68 15.10 -18.83
N ALA A 442 12.95 15.02 -17.52
CA ALA A 442 13.67 13.90 -16.94
C ALA A 442 12.90 12.57 -17.13
N ALA A 443 11.59 12.60 -16.93
CA ALA A 443 10.72 11.45 -17.16
C ALA A 443 10.66 11.03 -18.65
N ALA A 444 10.62 11.99 -19.58
CA ALA A 444 10.66 11.73 -21.02
C ALA A 444 11.99 11.13 -21.49
N ARG A 445 13.12 11.66 -21.00
CA ARG A 445 14.46 11.09 -21.29
C ARG A 445 14.60 9.67 -20.74
N LYS A 446 14.03 9.40 -19.57
CA LYS A 446 13.98 8.04 -19.01
C LYS A 446 13.17 7.11 -19.91
N ALA A 447 12.01 7.56 -20.42
CA ALA A 447 11.20 6.78 -21.35
C ALA A 447 11.97 6.44 -22.64
N ALA A 448 12.61 7.43 -23.26
CA ALA A 448 13.44 7.22 -24.45
C ALA A 448 14.61 6.25 -24.20
N GLY A 449 15.27 6.35 -23.05
CA GLY A 449 16.34 5.42 -22.68
C GLY A 449 15.85 3.97 -22.48
N ILE A 450 14.64 3.79 -21.94
CA ILE A 450 14.01 2.47 -21.81
C ILE A 450 13.68 1.89 -23.19
N GLU A 451 13.12 2.70 -24.08
CA GLU A 451 12.81 2.31 -25.45
C GLU A 451 14.07 1.89 -26.21
N GLN A 452 15.15 2.66 -26.10
CA GLN A 452 16.44 2.31 -26.70
C GLN A 452 16.98 0.98 -26.16
N ARG A 453 16.94 0.76 -24.83
CA ARG A 453 17.39 -0.53 -24.25
C ARG A 453 16.55 -1.71 -24.75
N ARG A 454 15.24 -1.53 -24.92
CA ARG A 454 14.36 -2.55 -25.49
C ARG A 454 14.74 -2.85 -26.95
N ALA A 455 15.01 -1.82 -27.75
CA ALA A 455 15.46 -1.98 -29.14
C ALA A 455 16.82 -2.69 -29.23
N GLU A 456 17.71 -2.48 -28.27
CA GLU A 456 19.01 -3.13 -28.15
C GLU A 456 18.95 -4.53 -27.51
N GLY A 457 17.75 -5.00 -27.10
CA GLY A 457 17.57 -6.31 -26.44
C GLY A 457 18.10 -6.41 -25.02
N LEU A 458 18.37 -5.28 -24.36
CA LEU A 458 18.89 -5.20 -23.00
C LEU A 458 17.75 -5.23 -21.95
N PRO A 459 17.98 -5.81 -20.76
CA PRO A 459 16.99 -5.83 -19.69
C PRO A 459 16.67 -4.42 -19.16
N VAL A 460 15.40 -4.19 -18.83
CA VAL A 460 14.89 -2.94 -18.24
C VAL A 460 14.63 -3.16 -16.76
N GLU A 461 15.38 -2.47 -15.90
CA GLU A 461 15.27 -2.62 -14.44
C GLU A 461 13.96 -2.06 -13.87
N SER A 462 13.51 -0.88 -14.33
CA SER A 462 12.25 -0.28 -13.89
C SER A 462 11.72 0.79 -14.85
N ALA A 463 10.43 0.66 -15.20
CA ALA A 463 9.69 1.67 -15.95
C ALA A 463 9.01 2.73 -15.05
N ALA A 464 9.11 2.60 -13.73
CA ALA A 464 8.43 3.52 -12.80
C ALA A 464 8.96 4.95 -12.96
N GLY A 465 8.06 5.91 -13.14
CA GLY A 465 8.41 7.33 -13.34
C GLY A 465 8.91 7.68 -14.74
N ALA A 466 8.83 6.77 -15.71
CA ALA A 466 8.92 7.13 -17.12
C ALA A 466 7.66 7.88 -17.56
N LEU A 467 7.80 8.85 -18.45
CA LEU A 467 6.66 9.58 -19.00
C LEU A 467 5.86 8.67 -19.95
N SER A 468 4.53 8.68 -19.86
CA SER A 468 3.69 7.98 -20.82
C SER A 468 3.71 8.67 -22.18
N GLU A 469 3.39 7.92 -23.24
CA GLU A 469 3.31 8.41 -24.61
C GLU A 469 2.26 9.53 -24.75
N GLU A 470 1.05 9.32 -24.24
CA GLU A 470 -0.02 10.33 -24.21
C GLU A 470 0.42 11.65 -23.56
N ARG A 471 1.12 11.58 -22.41
CA ARG A 471 1.62 12.78 -21.71
C ARG A 471 2.72 13.48 -22.47
N ARG A 472 3.52 12.74 -23.23
CA ARG A 472 4.53 13.30 -24.11
C ARG A 472 3.88 14.03 -25.27
N GLU A 473 2.89 13.42 -25.92
CA GLU A 473 2.11 14.04 -27.00
C GLU A 473 1.45 15.35 -26.54
N GLN A 474 0.84 15.38 -25.35
CA GLN A 474 0.25 16.59 -24.78
C GLN A 474 1.24 17.77 -24.66
N LEU A 475 2.52 17.50 -24.37
CA LEU A 475 3.55 18.55 -24.29
C LEU A 475 4.11 18.91 -25.67
N GLU A 476 4.24 17.94 -26.57
CA GLU A 476 4.69 18.15 -27.95
C GLU A 476 3.66 18.96 -28.76
N GLU A 477 2.37 18.80 -28.50
CA GLU A 477 1.30 19.62 -29.07
C GLU A 477 1.46 21.10 -28.71
N ILE A 478 1.94 21.41 -27.50
CA ILE A 478 2.15 22.78 -27.05
C ILE A 478 3.44 23.36 -27.62
N ASP A 479 4.54 22.61 -27.52
CA ASP A 479 5.86 23.01 -28.03
C ASP A 479 6.67 21.77 -28.38
N PRO A 480 6.86 21.43 -29.67
CA PRO A 480 7.66 20.27 -30.08
C PRO A 480 9.11 20.31 -29.58
N SER A 481 9.62 21.50 -29.27
CA SER A 481 10.99 21.71 -28.78
C SER A 481 11.12 21.64 -27.26
N TRP A 482 10.05 21.29 -26.53
CA TRP A 482 10.01 21.33 -25.06
C TRP A 482 11.08 20.47 -24.38
N CYS A 483 11.50 19.36 -24.98
CA CYS A 483 12.50 18.42 -24.45
C CYS A 483 13.69 18.22 -25.41
N PRO A 484 14.61 19.20 -25.51
CA PRO A 484 15.76 19.11 -26.41
C PRO A 484 16.78 18.07 -25.93
N ALA A 485 17.56 17.55 -26.90
CA ALA A 485 18.69 16.65 -26.66
C ALA A 485 19.93 17.35 -26.05
N TRP A 486 19.95 18.68 -26.07
CA TRP A 486 21.00 19.55 -25.53
C TRP A 486 20.46 20.42 -24.37
N PRO A 487 21.27 21.30 -23.74
CA PRO A 487 20.82 22.14 -22.64
C PRO A 487 19.59 23.00 -22.99
N VAL A 488 18.64 23.09 -22.06
CA VAL A 488 17.37 23.81 -22.27
C VAL A 488 17.62 25.32 -22.41
N GLU A 489 18.62 25.84 -21.69
CA GLU A 489 19.05 27.23 -21.76
C GLU A 489 19.53 27.60 -23.17
N TRP A 490 20.26 26.67 -23.83
CA TRP A 490 20.69 26.88 -25.21
C TRP A 490 19.49 26.93 -26.16
N GLN A 491 18.55 25.99 -26.03
CA GLN A 491 17.34 25.94 -26.86
C GLN A 491 16.47 27.18 -26.66
N ARG A 492 16.36 27.66 -25.42
CA ARG A 492 15.63 28.90 -25.08
C ARG A 492 16.25 30.10 -25.78
N ALA A 493 17.56 30.31 -25.61
CA ALA A 493 18.22 31.46 -26.22
C ALA A 493 18.14 31.42 -27.75
N PHE A 494 18.30 30.24 -28.37
CA PHE A 494 18.05 30.05 -29.80
C PHE A 494 16.63 30.48 -30.21
N HIS A 495 15.61 30.02 -29.47
CA HIS A 495 14.22 30.37 -29.75
C HIS A 495 13.96 31.88 -29.60
N LEU A 496 14.49 32.51 -28.56
CA LEU A 496 14.32 33.94 -28.31
C LEU A 496 15.03 34.81 -29.36
N VAL A 497 16.21 34.40 -29.85
CA VAL A 497 16.87 35.06 -30.99
C VAL A 497 16.03 34.90 -32.25
N ARG A 498 15.51 33.70 -32.53
CA ARG A 498 14.62 33.47 -33.68
C ARG A 498 13.39 34.38 -33.63
N GLN A 499 12.70 34.43 -32.50
CA GLN A 499 11.55 35.33 -32.31
C GLN A 499 11.92 36.81 -32.49
N HIS A 500 13.09 37.23 -32.00
CA HIS A 500 13.57 38.60 -32.18
C HIS A 500 13.78 38.95 -33.65
N LEU A 501 14.37 38.03 -34.43
CA LEU A 501 14.58 38.19 -35.87
C LEU A 501 13.24 38.19 -36.64
N GLU A 502 12.32 37.29 -36.30
CA GLU A 502 10.97 37.21 -36.89
C GLU A 502 10.15 38.49 -36.63
N ALA A 503 10.36 39.15 -35.49
CA ALA A 503 9.78 40.46 -35.17
C ALA A 503 10.44 41.64 -35.90
N GLY A 504 11.40 41.39 -36.81
CA GLY A 504 12.12 42.41 -37.57
C GLY A 504 13.37 42.96 -36.88
N GLY A 505 13.81 42.35 -35.79
CA GLY A 505 15.07 42.69 -35.12
C GLY A 505 16.30 42.23 -35.91
N THR A 506 17.45 42.82 -35.61
CA THR A 506 18.76 42.41 -36.17
C THR A 506 19.48 41.45 -35.24
N LEU A 507 20.38 40.62 -35.76
CA LEU A 507 21.15 39.68 -34.95
C LEU A 507 21.93 40.41 -33.83
N PRO A 508 21.67 40.11 -32.54
CA PRO A 508 22.35 40.79 -31.44
C PRO A 508 23.83 40.41 -31.38
N ALA A 509 24.72 41.35 -31.71
CA ALA A 509 26.18 41.13 -31.66
C ALA A 509 26.81 41.55 -30.32
N GLU A 510 26.20 42.52 -29.63
CA GLU A 510 26.74 43.11 -28.40
C GLU A 510 25.98 42.62 -27.15
N PRO A 511 26.70 42.16 -26.10
CA PRO A 511 26.09 41.80 -24.83
C PRO A 511 25.34 42.98 -24.19
N GLY A 512 24.16 42.71 -23.62
CA GLY A 512 23.38 43.66 -22.84
C GLY A 512 22.46 44.59 -23.64
N VAL A 513 22.52 44.54 -24.98
CA VAL A 513 21.69 45.38 -25.85
C VAL A 513 20.28 44.80 -26.04
N VAL A 514 20.19 43.49 -26.30
CA VAL A 514 18.91 42.80 -26.48
C VAL A 514 18.75 41.76 -25.38
N VAL A 515 17.88 42.08 -24.42
CA VAL A 515 17.50 41.18 -23.33
C VAL A 515 16.03 40.81 -23.52
N HIS A 516 15.75 39.53 -23.68
CA HIS A 516 14.38 39.03 -23.83
C HIS A 516 14.14 37.91 -22.81
N GLN A 517 13.04 38.00 -22.06
CA GLN A 517 12.70 37.07 -20.96
C GLN A 517 13.86 36.83 -19.96
N GLY A 518 14.65 37.86 -19.68
CA GLY A 518 15.80 37.79 -18.75
C GLY A 518 17.08 37.21 -19.35
N GLU A 519 17.06 36.75 -20.60
CA GLU A 519 18.23 36.23 -21.32
C GLU A 519 18.91 37.32 -22.16
N ASP A 520 20.22 37.44 -22.02
CA ASP A 520 21.04 38.37 -22.81
C ASP A 520 21.42 37.71 -24.14
N LEU A 521 20.69 38.06 -25.20
CA LEU A 521 20.80 37.40 -26.49
C LEU A 521 22.16 37.68 -27.15
N GLY A 522 22.70 38.90 -27.00
CA GLY A 522 24.01 39.26 -27.54
C GLY A 522 25.16 38.51 -26.86
N ARG A 523 25.07 38.31 -25.53
CA ARG A 523 26.01 37.45 -24.81
C ARG A 523 25.94 36.01 -25.32
N TRP A 524 24.74 35.49 -25.56
CA TRP A 524 24.56 34.13 -26.06
C TRP A 524 25.10 33.97 -27.49
N VAL A 525 24.77 34.87 -28.42
CA VAL A 525 25.29 34.85 -29.80
C VAL A 525 26.81 34.84 -29.79
N ARG A 526 27.45 35.73 -29.00
CA ARG A 526 28.91 35.75 -28.87
C ARG A 526 29.47 34.42 -28.32
N SER A 527 28.80 33.82 -27.33
CA SER A 527 29.20 32.52 -26.79
C SER A 527 29.09 31.39 -27.83
N VAL A 528 28.06 31.42 -28.69
CA VAL A 528 27.88 30.47 -29.79
C VAL A 528 28.99 30.63 -30.84
N ARG A 529 29.28 31.88 -31.27
CA ARG A 529 30.35 32.17 -32.24
C ARG A 529 31.73 31.70 -31.76
N LEU A 530 32.08 32.00 -30.50
CA LEU A 530 33.37 31.62 -29.91
C LEU A 530 33.45 30.13 -29.57
N GLY A 531 32.32 29.47 -29.34
CA GLY A 531 32.20 28.08 -28.94
C GLY A 531 31.79 27.14 -30.07
N TRP A 532 31.88 27.58 -31.33
CA TRP A 532 31.32 26.88 -32.50
C TRP A 532 31.72 25.41 -32.59
N ASP A 533 32.99 25.11 -32.33
CA ASP A 533 33.56 23.76 -32.40
C ASP A 533 33.01 22.80 -31.32
N LYS A 534 32.30 23.32 -30.31
CA LYS A 534 31.67 22.52 -29.24
C LYS A 534 30.20 22.20 -29.51
N LEU A 535 29.62 22.79 -30.55
CA LEU A 535 28.23 22.57 -30.92
C LEU A 535 28.10 21.27 -31.72
N THR A 536 26.94 20.61 -31.61
CA THR A 536 26.64 19.47 -32.47
C THR A 536 26.43 19.93 -33.91
N THR A 537 26.56 19.02 -34.89
CA THR A 537 26.32 19.33 -36.31
C THR A 537 24.93 19.95 -36.54
N VAL A 538 23.91 19.49 -35.81
CA VAL A 538 22.55 20.04 -35.89
C VAL A 538 22.51 21.46 -35.34
N GLN A 539 23.17 21.73 -34.21
CA GLN A 539 23.21 23.07 -33.62
C GLN A 539 23.95 24.07 -34.54
N GLN A 540 25.06 23.67 -35.16
CA GLN A 540 25.79 24.48 -36.14
C GLN A 540 24.89 24.82 -37.33
N TRP A 541 24.24 23.79 -37.92
CA TRP A 541 23.32 23.96 -39.04
C TRP A 541 22.15 24.91 -38.69
N MET A 542 21.55 24.77 -37.50
CA MET A 542 20.48 25.65 -37.05
C MET A 542 20.97 27.10 -36.87
N CYS A 543 22.13 27.30 -36.25
CA CYS A 543 22.69 28.64 -36.05
C CYS A 543 23.03 29.33 -37.38
N GLU A 544 23.64 28.61 -38.31
CA GLU A 544 24.03 29.13 -39.62
C GLU A 544 22.81 29.43 -40.49
N HIS A 545 21.91 28.45 -40.67
CA HIS A 545 20.84 28.57 -41.67
C HIS A 545 19.55 29.20 -41.15
N ILE A 546 19.26 29.12 -39.84
CA ILE A 546 18.03 29.70 -39.26
C ILE A 546 18.29 31.09 -38.69
N LEU A 547 19.43 31.29 -38.00
CA LEU A 547 19.74 32.55 -37.33
C LEU A 547 20.77 33.42 -38.06
N GLY A 548 21.49 32.90 -39.05
CA GLY A 548 22.55 33.63 -39.74
C GLY A 548 23.79 33.91 -38.87
N ILE A 549 24.08 33.03 -37.90
CA ILE A 549 25.27 33.16 -37.04
C ILE A 549 26.44 32.45 -37.72
N GLU A 550 27.54 33.18 -37.90
CA GLU A 550 28.80 32.64 -38.42
C GLU A 550 29.81 32.39 -37.28
N PRO A 551 30.68 31.36 -37.40
CA PRO A 551 31.75 31.12 -36.42
C PRO A 551 32.64 32.35 -36.26
N ALA A 552 33.22 32.52 -35.07
CA ALA A 552 34.19 33.57 -34.83
C ALA A 552 35.46 33.34 -35.66
N ALA A 553 35.99 34.40 -36.27
CA ALA A 553 37.25 34.34 -36.98
C ALA A 553 38.42 34.10 -36.00
N GLU A 554 39.56 33.58 -36.50
CA GLU A 554 40.70 33.21 -35.64
C GLU A 554 41.28 34.40 -34.84
N ASP A 555 41.17 35.62 -35.35
CA ASP A 555 41.55 36.87 -34.69
C ASP A 555 40.56 37.32 -33.59
N GLU A 556 39.30 36.88 -33.66
CA GLU A 556 38.27 37.16 -32.66
C GLU A 556 38.29 36.16 -31.48
N LYS A 557 38.92 34.99 -31.66
CA LYS A 557 39.02 33.97 -30.61
C LYS A 557 40.02 34.42 -29.52
N PRO A 558 39.65 34.36 -28.23
CA PRO A 558 40.59 34.68 -27.16
C PRO A 558 41.76 33.70 -27.19
N GLN A 559 43.00 34.21 -27.08
CA GLN A 559 44.20 33.38 -27.11
C GLN A 559 44.09 32.19 -26.15
N PRO A 560 44.46 30.98 -26.59
CA PRO A 560 44.29 29.78 -25.79
C PRO A 560 45.00 29.92 -24.45
N ARG A 561 44.29 29.58 -23.36
CA ARG A 561 44.88 29.56 -22.02
C ARG A 561 46.03 28.56 -22.00
N ARG A 562 47.26 29.07 -21.86
CA ARG A 562 48.48 28.26 -21.75
C ARG A 562 48.32 27.19 -20.67
N THR A 563 48.52 25.93 -21.06
CA THR A 563 48.37 24.78 -20.15
C THR A 563 49.36 24.87 -18.99
N GLN A 564 49.02 24.25 -17.85
CA GLN A 564 49.95 24.17 -16.71
C GLN A 564 51.23 23.41 -17.07
N ALA A 565 51.17 22.50 -18.03
CA ALA A 565 52.33 21.79 -18.57
C ALA A 565 53.28 22.74 -19.33
N ASN A 566 52.75 23.60 -20.21
CA ASN A 566 53.59 24.58 -20.94
C ASN A 566 54.20 25.60 -19.98
N LYS A 567 53.45 26.03 -18.95
CA LYS A 567 54.00 26.89 -17.89
C LYS A 567 55.10 26.20 -17.09
N TRP A 568 54.98 24.89 -16.84
CA TRP A 568 56.03 24.11 -16.18
C TRP A 568 57.29 24.02 -17.05
N ALA A 569 57.14 23.66 -18.34
CA ALA A 569 58.24 23.52 -19.28
C ALA A 569 59.09 24.80 -19.38
N LEU A 570 58.44 25.96 -19.57
CA LEU A 570 59.13 27.26 -19.65
C LEU A 570 59.89 27.61 -18.37
N ASN A 571 59.29 27.41 -17.19
CA ASN A 571 59.98 27.69 -15.93
C ASN A 571 61.11 26.68 -15.65
N TYR A 572 60.96 25.44 -16.11
CA TYR A 572 62.01 24.42 -16.02
C TYR A 572 63.19 24.71 -16.94
N GLU A 573 62.94 25.18 -18.18
CA GLU A 573 64.00 25.65 -19.08
C GLU A 573 64.74 26.85 -18.49
N ALA A 574 64.03 27.83 -17.94
CA ALA A 574 64.65 28.93 -17.21
C ALA A 574 65.50 28.45 -16.02
N ALA A 575 65.04 27.44 -15.28
CA ALA A 575 65.81 26.82 -14.21
C ALA A 575 67.06 26.11 -14.74
N LYS A 576 66.95 25.39 -15.86
CA LYS A 576 68.06 24.70 -16.52
C LYS A 576 69.10 25.70 -17.03
N GLN A 577 68.68 26.79 -17.66
CA GLN A 577 69.55 27.88 -18.11
C GLN A 577 70.30 28.52 -16.92
N TYR A 578 69.59 28.83 -15.84
CA TYR A 578 70.22 29.36 -14.62
C TYR A 578 71.23 28.36 -14.02
N TYR A 579 70.88 27.08 -13.99
CA TYR A 579 71.78 26.03 -13.50
C TYR A 579 73.03 25.86 -14.37
N GLN A 580 72.89 25.94 -15.70
CA GLN A 580 74.03 25.89 -16.61
C GLN A 580 74.98 27.08 -16.42
N ARG A 581 74.44 28.27 -16.11
CA ARG A 581 75.24 29.49 -15.86
C ARG A 581 75.91 29.48 -14.48
N GLU A 582 75.19 29.12 -13.43
CA GLU A 582 75.61 29.30 -12.04
C GLU A 582 76.06 28.00 -11.34
N GLY A 583 75.85 26.84 -11.96
CA GLY A 583 76.15 25.52 -11.40
C GLY A 583 75.26 25.11 -10.21
N HIS A 584 74.26 25.92 -9.84
CA HIS A 584 73.34 25.64 -8.74
C HIS A 584 71.96 26.28 -8.93
N LEU A 585 70.94 25.75 -8.25
CA LEU A 585 69.58 26.33 -8.22
C LEU A 585 69.28 27.15 -6.95
N ARG A 586 70.26 27.87 -6.40
CA ARG A 586 70.06 28.86 -5.33
C ARG A 586 69.71 30.22 -5.93
N VAL A 587 68.49 30.32 -6.45
CA VAL A 587 68.00 31.53 -7.12
C VAL A 587 67.46 32.54 -6.08
N PRO A 588 67.94 33.80 -6.04
CA PRO A 588 67.38 34.83 -5.17
C PRO A 588 65.88 35.05 -5.44
N ARG A 589 65.05 35.27 -4.41
CA ARG A 589 63.57 35.33 -4.56
C ARG A 589 63.07 36.38 -5.56
N LYS A 590 63.80 37.50 -5.73
CA LYS A 590 63.46 38.58 -6.67
C LYS A 590 64.06 38.37 -8.07
N HIS A 591 64.85 37.32 -8.28
CA HIS A 591 65.52 37.06 -9.55
C HIS A 591 64.51 36.77 -10.65
N VAL A 592 64.74 37.41 -11.80
CA VAL A 592 64.02 37.23 -13.04
C VAL A 592 65.01 36.68 -14.05
N GLU A 593 64.69 35.54 -14.65
CA GLU A 593 65.49 34.93 -15.70
C GLU A 593 64.84 35.25 -17.04
N GLN A 594 65.64 35.74 -17.98
CA GLN A 594 65.24 35.98 -19.36
C GLN A 594 65.53 34.73 -20.19
N ILE A 595 64.49 34.19 -20.82
CA ILE A 595 64.60 33.06 -21.76
C ILE A 595 64.15 33.50 -23.14
N VAL A 596 64.88 33.08 -24.17
CA VAL A 596 64.47 33.20 -25.56
C VAL A 596 63.75 31.91 -25.91
N VAL A 597 62.44 31.98 -26.19
CA VAL A 597 61.66 30.80 -26.56
C VAL A 597 61.59 30.75 -28.09
N GLY A 598 62.40 29.89 -28.70
CA GLY A 598 62.25 29.54 -30.12
C GLY A 598 61.02 28.68 -30.33
N GLY A 599 60.20 29.01 -31.33
CA GLY A 599 59.06 28.18 -31.71
C GLY A 599 59.56 26.91 -32.41
N ASP A 600 59.60 25.79 -31.71
CA ASP A 600 59.78 24.48 -32.35
C ASP A 600 58.50 24.12 -33.10
N GLY A 601 58.41 24.57 -34.35
CA GLY A 601 57.38 24.19 -35.30
C GLY A 601 57.89 24.39 -36.72
N GLU A 602 58.09 23.29 -37.46
CA GLU A 602 58.25 23.31 -38.91
C GLU A 602 57.04 24.03 -39.54
N GLY A 603 57.25 25.29 -39.90
CA GLY A 603 56.23 26.16 -40.50
C GLY A 603 56.88 27.49 -40.87
N ASP A 604 57.04 27.68 -42.18
CA ASP A 604 57.73 28.77 -42.88
C ASP A 604 57.31 30.18 -42.40
N GLY A 605 58.32 31.03 -42.14
CA GLY A 605 58.22 32.50 -42.21
C GLY A 605 57.93 33.27 -40.92
N GLY A 606 58.98 33.62 -40.16
CA GLY A 606 58.97 34.70 -39.16
C GLY A 606 59.67 34.35 -37.85
N GLU A 607 60.95 34.70 -37.72
CA GLU A 607 61.70 34.58 -36.46
C GLU A 607 61.23 35.61 -35.42
N ASP A 608 60.07 35.38 -34.81
CA ASP A 608 59.66 36.09 -33.59
C ASP A 608 60.29 35.40 -32.38
N HIS A 609 61.55 35.71 -32.13
CA HIS A 609 62.22 35.40 -30.87
C HIS A 609 61.57 36.23 -29.75
N GLU A 610 60.59 35.67 -29.04
CA GLU A 610 60.05 36.32 -27.85
C GLU A 610 61.02 36.16 -26.67
N GLU A 611 61.70 37.26 -26.32
CA GLU A 611 62.39 37.39 -25.04
C GLU A 611 61.36 37.44 -23.90
N ARG A 612 61.43 36.50 -22.97
CA ARG A 612 60.48 36.41 -21.85
C ARG A 612 61.14 36.47 -20.50
N GLU A 613 60.62 37.36 -19.67
CA GLU A 613 61.00 37.52 -18.27
C GLU A 613 60.19 36.59 -17.35
N LEU A 614 60.84 35.61 -16.75
CA LEU A 614 60.24 34.69 -15.79
C LEU A 614 60.78 34.96 -14.39
N LYS A 615 59.87 35.13 -13.40
CA LYS A 615 60.21 35.29 -11.97
C LYS A 615 60.70 33.97 -11.36
N LEU A 616 61.82 33.48 -11.85
CA LEU A 616 62.38 32.17 -11.53
C LEU A 616 62.62 32.01 -10.01
N GLY A 617 63.07 33.06 -9.33
CA GLY A 617 63.32 33.02 -7.88
C GLY A 617 62.07 32.74 -7.05
N ALA A 618 60.94 33.33 -7.42
CA ALA A 618 59.66 33.08 -6.78
C ALA A 618 59.13 31.68 -7.10
N TRP A 619 59.32 31.23 -8.35
CA TRP A 619 58.88 29.90 -8.78
C TRP A 619 59.66 28.76 -8.11
N ILE A 620 60.99 28.82 -8.06
CA ILE A 620 61.85 27.84 -7.35
C ILE A 620 61.50 27.81 -5.86
N GLY A 621 61.30 28.97 -5.23
CA GLY A 621 60.86 29.05 -3.83
C GLY A 621 59.51 28.37 -3.59
N ASN A 622 58.55 28.54 -4.50
CA ASN A 622 57.25 27.87 -4.43
C ASN A 622 57.39 26.36 -4.60
N GLN A 623 58.19 25.88 -5.57
CA GLN A 623 58.41 24.45 -5.76
C GLN A 623 59.04 23.81 -4.51
N ARG A 624 60.04 24.46 -3.89
CA ARG A 624 60.64 23.98 -2.61
C ARG A 624 59.61 23.86 -1.50
N SER A 625 58.75 24.87 -1.32
CA SER A 625 57.71 24.84 -0.28
C SER A 625 56.66 23.74 -0.51
N ARG A 626 56.52 23.27 -1.75
CA ARG A 626 55.54 22.26 -2.17
C ARG A 626 56.16 20.89 -2.43
N ALA A 627 57.40 20.65 -2.01
CA ALA A 627 58.15 19.41 -2.26
C ALA A 627 57.35 18.14 -1.93
N ALA A 628 56.66 18.13 -0.78
CA ALA A 628 55.86 17.00 -0.31
C ALA A 628 54.59 16.71 -1.15
N THR A 629 54.18 17.66 -2.00
CA THR A 629 52.94 17.59 -2.80
C THR A 629 53.19 17.59 -4.30
N LEU A 630 54.46 17.60 -4.72
CA LEU A 630 54.86 17.66 -6.12
C LEU A 630 54.89 16.25 -6.71
N ALA A 631 54.54 16.11 -8.00
CA ALA A 631 54.63 14.82 -8.68
C ALA A 631 56.08 14.29 -8.67
N PRO A 632 56.31 12.99 -8.42
CA PRO A 632 57.66 12.42 -8.31
C PRO A 632 58.57 12.74 -9.51
N GLU A 633 58.03 12.68 -10.73
CA GLU A 633 58.75 13.02 -11.98
C GLU A 633 59.25 14.47 -11.99
N ARG A 634 58.48 15.41 -11.44
CA ARG A 634 58.85 16.83 -11.35
C ARG A 634 59.90 17.09 -10.30
N VAL A 635 59.88 16.31 -9.21
CA VAL A 635 60.92 16.34 -8.17
C VAL A 635 62.23 15.82 -8.77
N GLU A 636 62.19 14.72 -9.53
CA GLU A 636 63.35 14.16 -10.21
C GLU A 636 63.94 15.13 -11.23
N GLN A 637 63.12 15.73 -12.11
CA GLN A 637 63.54 16.75 -13.07
C GLN A 637 64.31 17.90 -12.40
N LEU A 638 63.75 18.50 -11.35
CA LEU A 638 64.40 19.61 -10.65
C LEU A 638 65.65 19.15 -9.88
N SER A 639 65.64 17.95 -9.30
CA SER A 639 66.80 17.39 -8.59
C SER A 639 67.97 17.14 -9.54
N ALA A 640 67.69 16.69 -10.76
CA ALA A 640 68.69 16.45 -11.81
C ALA A 640 69.43 17.73 -12.23
N ILE A 641 68.77 18.89 -12.13
CA ILE A 641 69.38 20.21 -12.39
C ILE A 641 69.82 20.92 -11.09
N GLY A 642 70.15 20.17 -10.04
CA GLY A 642 70.83 20.70 -8.85
C GLY A 642 69.93 21.37 -7.81
N MET A 643 68.61 21.10 -7.84
CA MET A 643 67.68 21.56 -6.80
C MET A 643 67.96 20.85 -5.47
N ARG A 644 68.10 21.63 -4.39
CA ARG A 644 68.12 21.12 -3.02
C ARG A 644 66.79 21.42 -2.33
N TRP A 645 66.19 20.40 -1.74
CA TRP A 645 64.85 20.43 -1.16
C TRP A 645 64.82 20.73 0.35
N ALA A 646 65.99 20.93 0.97
CA ALA A 646 66.16 21.27 2.37
C ALA A 646 66.28 22.78 2.60
#